data_AF-A0A925VN44-F1
#
_entry.id   AF-A0A925VN44-F1
#
_cell.length_a   1.000
_cell.length_b   1.000
_cell.length_c   1.000
_cell.angle_alpha   90.00
_cell.angle_beta   90.00
_cell.angle_gamma   90.00
#
_symmetry.space_group_name_H-M   'P 1'
#
loop_
_entity.id
_entity.type
_entity.pdbx_description
1 polymer ?
#
loop_
_entity_poly.entity_id
_entity_poly.type
_entity_poly.pdbx_seq_one_letter_code
_entity_poly.pdbx_strand_id
1 'polypeptide(L)'
;TFVLVARGERRIERLRPDAESFAPTAALRSARGRIALPIAPTALFGRDMELLEISRLLRDPQCRLVSLIGPGGIGKTHLAIATVTQQQALFADGAAFASLAPVVGHEQTISTIADALGLVLYSASDRAYQLIAALRAKELLLVLDNFEHLVPDAACVTLISDLVRDAPGVKLLATSREPLRLQAEWVFEVQGLPVPESAEPAALEASSAARLFLQRARQARVGFTIAAEEREAVWQICRLVAGLPLGIELAAAWIATLSCQEIAREIQHTMDFLASTARDVPERHRSIRAAFEHSWVLLAPEEQRVLRNVAVFRGGFGREAAEYVAGATLPLLSALVSKSLLRRAPAGRYDLHDLVRQYALDQLDHDEPAASQIRTRHCQYYALLLERRGGAFKGPEQLTVVAELMAELANMRLAWEWAATHRLADALSQAADTLFWLYESQSNCREGVPLFGQAVHSLQQDGERSAEVRSAYHLALGQALSYQGFFCYRQGQHPRGRDLLQRSHALLQPLASSPPGRAALANASAFLGMVTYGMGDYQAGHRLLEEGLQMQRALDDRWGAAVCLRHLGLAAYDQGVYAEARHLLSESLALSRAMGSHWAIATSLNALGTVAYAQGGYVEAQQLLYEALALSQSLADRYNSASAQSALGMVHQALGDGPAARRWFEASIVIWREIGEQGSLAHTLNQFGQSLLAEGDGPLAQRCFLEALDVARHAELTPILLDALLGVAALRAGAGDAALALELVLHVLQDPACTQGVSTRAEQLHTDVTAQLPTQHRDAIRSRVHGKTLHAVVQALTLAAAAAPAAKPQAVRTASPAIPVLVAPPALPTGTLTFLFTDIVGSTTMWEAHPQAMTQALARHDAILQQVIAASGGIAFKTVGDGFHAVFTTALDALAAALVAQRALSAEPWGVTGPLRVRIAIHTGAADMRDGDYFGPPLNRIARMLAAGHGGQILLSLATAELVRDRLPPGATLVDLGAHQLKDLSRPEQIFQLVHGDLPADFPPLTTLAARPAPAAAVPNLLATKLFAPPARASLVVRPRLFERIEAGLQEKLTLIAAPAGFGKTTLLSAWLAARTEDRGLRTEIGTASLHPQSSALSTRVGWVSLDNADNDPLRFWSYVITALDTLAPGVGTSALGLLQSPQPPAIERMLTSVLNGFSAVSAVPPVRDMALILDDYHVITAPAIHDALAFLIDYLPPQLHLVILTRADPALPLPRLRARGSVTELHASDLRFTHDEAATFLN
;
A
#
# COMPACT_ATOMS: atom_id res chain seq x y z
N THR A 1 36.08 -59.65 36.26
CA THR A 1 35.77 -59.20 37.65
C THR A 1 35.13 -60.30 38.49
N PHE A 2 34.07 -60.97 38.02
CA PHE A 2 33.38 -62.05 38.75
C PHE A 2 34.29 -63.22 39.18
N VAL A 3 35.17 -63.70 38.29
CA VAL A 3 36.09 -64.81 38.59
C VAL A 3 37.12 -64.48 39.68
N LEU A 4 37.53 -63.21 39.82
CA LEU A 4 38.48 -62.76 40.84
C LEU A 4 37.82 -62.58 42.22
N VAL A 5 36.53 -62.24 42.25
CA VAL A 5 35.73 -62.16 43.49
C VAL A 5 35.39 -63.55 43.99
N ALA A 6 35.05 -64.48 43.09
CA ALA A 6 34.76 -65.88 43.44
C ALA A 6 35.97 -66.65 44.00
N ARG A 7 37.21 -66.19 43.72
CA ARG A 7 38.45 -66.76 44.26
C ARG A 7 38.96 -66.08 45.55
N GLY A 8 38.24 -65.08 46.07
CA GLY A 8 38.63 -64.35 47.29
C GLY A 8 39.79 -63.35 47.10
N GLU A 9 40.25 -63.14 45.86
CA GLU A 9 41.39 -62.29 45.52
C GLU A 9 41.00 -60.79 45.43
N ARG A 10 39.70 -60.46 45.50
CA ARG A 10 39.19 -59.08 45.50
C ARG A 10 37.99 -58.93 46.45
N ARG A 11 38.05 -57.99 47.41
CA ARG A 11 36.95 -57.66 48.34
C ARG A 11 35.92 -56.74 47.69
N ILE A 12 34.63 -57.06 47.88
CA ILE A 12 33.47 -56.40 47.24
C ILE A 12 33.33 -54.91 47.65
N GLU A 13 33.79 -54.54 48.84
CA GLU A 13 33.59 -53.20 49.43
C GLU A 13 34.44 -52.08 48.80
N ARG A 14 35.29 -52.37 47.81
CA ARG A 14 36.14 -51.37 47.12
C ARG A 14 35.83 -51.19 45.64
N LEU A 15 34.65 -51.57 45.16
CA LEU A 15 34.22 -51.29 43.79
C LEU A 15 33.40 -49.99 43.76
N ARG A 16 34.07 -48.85 43.52
CA ARG A 16 33.42 -47.66 42.93
C ARG A 16 33.15 -47.97 41.45
N PRO A 17 32.02 -47.54 40.86
CA PRO A 17 31.84 -47.66 39.43
C PRO A 17 32.71 -46.61 38.73
N ASP A 18 33.85 -47.05 38.21
CA ASP A 18 34.60 -46.25 37.22
C ASP A 18 33.72 -46.08 35.98
N ALA A 19 33.52 -44.82 35.57
CA ALA A 19 32.67 -44.40 34.47
C ALA A 19 33.23 -44.73 33.06
N GLU A 20 34.14 -45.69 32.95
CA GLU A 20 34.86 -46.01 31.71
C GLU A 20 34.78 -47.51 31.36
N SER A 21 33.58 -48.11 31.30
CA SER A 21 33.42 -49.38 30.56
C SER A 21 31.95 -49.70 30.21
N PHE A 22 31.29 -48.80 29.48
CA PHE A 22 30.15 -49.18 28.64
C PHE A 22 30.38 -48.62 27.23
N ALA A 23 31.41 -49.13 26.57
CA ALA A 23 31.48 -49.07 25.12
C ALA A 23 30.43 -50.06 24.58
N PRO A 24 29.39 -49.63 23.86
CA PRO A 24 28.59 -50.56 23.10
C PRO A 24 29.50 -51.20 22.05
N THR A 25 29.65 -52.52 22.13
CA THR A 25 30.32 -53.35 21.13
C THR A 25 29.93 -52.92 19.73
N ALA A 26 30.93 -52.59 18.92
CA ALA A 26 30.86 -52.09 17.55
C ALA A 26 30.39 -53.14 16.52
N ALA A 27 29.44 -53.99 16.86
CA ALA A 27 28.88 -55.02 15.98
C ALA A 27 27.36 -54.84 15.88
N LEU A 28 26.94 -53.87 15.07
CA LEU A 28 25.67 -53.75 14.31
C LEU A 28 25.54 -52.33 13.70
N ARG A 29 26.64 -51.75 13.19
CA ARG A 29 26.56 -50.62 12.25
C ARG A 29 26.24 -51.13 10.84
N SER A 30 25.08 -51.78 10.66
CA SER A 30 24.59 -52.16 9.33
C SER A 30 23.08 -52.44 9.26
N ALA A 31 22.27 -51.77 10.07
CA ALA A 31 20.83 -51.67 9.84
C ALA A 31 20.38 -50.26 10.25
N ARG A 32 20.44 -49.29 9.34
CA ARG A 32 19.72 -48.02 9.47
C ARG A 32 18.22 -48.32 9.42
N GLY A 33 17.64 -48.73 10.55
CA GLY A 33 16.18 -48.73 10.72
C GLY A 33 15.73 -47.27 10.70
N ARG A 34 15.23 -46.80 9.56
CA ARG A 34 14.54 -45.51 9.50
C ARG A 34 13.34 -45.60 10.44
N ILE A 35 13.31 -44.79 11.50
CA ILE A 35 12.09 -44.56 12.28
C ILE A 35 11.02 -44.10 11.27
N ALA A 36 9.89 -44.81 11.23
CA ALA A 36 8.86 -44.56 10.22
C ALA A 36 8.12 -43.26 10.55
N LEU A 37 8.48 -42.18 9.88
CA LEU A 37 7.76 -40.92 9.95
C LEU A 37 6.41 -41.06 9.24
N PRO A 38 5.33 -40.45 9.76
CA PRO A 38 4.03 -40.44 9.09
C PRO A 38 4.14 -39.76 7.73
N ILE A 39 3.62 -40.42 6.69
CA ILE A 39 3.52 -39.84 5.34
C ILE A 39 2.33 -38.88 5.36
N ALA A 40 2.58 -37.60 5.08
CA ALA A 40 1.49 -36.64 4.91
C ALA A 40 0.62 -37.07 3.72
N PRO A 41 -0.70 -37.26 3.88
CA PRO A 41 -1.58 -37.73 2.80
C PRO A 41 -1.71 -36.70 1.66
N THR A 42 -1.39 -35.43 1.91
CA THR A 42 -1.51 -34.32 0.97
C THR A 42 -0.36 -33.32 1.12
N ALA A 43 0.07 -32.70 0.02
CA ALA A 43 1.14 -31.69 0.04
C ALA A 43 0.82 -30.50 0.95
N LEU A 44 1.84 -29.92 1.59
CA LEU A 44 1.69 -28.69 2.39
C LEU A 44 1.58 -27.49 1.45
N PHE A 45 0.54 -26.66 1.60
CA PHE A 45 0.27 -25.52 0.72
C PHE A 45 0.70 -24.20 1.35
N GLY A 46 1.61 -23.48 0.68
CA GLY A 46 1.84 -22.04 0.90
C GLY A 46 2.32 -21.66 2.30
N ARG A 47 3.14 -22.53 2.91
CA ARG A 47 3.67 -22.43 4.28
C ARG A 47 5.21 -22.40 4.29
N ASP A 48 5.81 -22.02 3.17
CA ASP A 48 7.27 -22.06 2.96
C ASP A 48 8.01 -21.12 3.93
N MET A 49 7.43 -19.94 4.21
CA MET A 49 7.98 -18.99 5.18
C MET A 49 7.95 -19.54 6.61
N GLU A 50 6.86 -20.19 7.01
CA GLU A 50 6.75 -20.79 8.36
C GLU A 50 7.73 -21.95 8.52
N LEU A 51 7.86 -22.81 7.51
CA LEU A 51 8.87 -23.87 7.50
C LEU A 51 10.29 -23.31 7.62
N LEU A 52 10.59 -22.20 6.92
CA LEU A 52 11.88 -21.54 6.99
C LEU A 52 12.16 -20.97 8.38
N GLU A 53 11.16 -20.36 9.02
CA GLU A 53 11.29 -19.81 10.38
C GLU A 53 11.44 -20.90 11.43
N ILE A 54 10.62 -21.96 11.37
CA ILE A 54 10.75 -23.11 12.27
C ILE A 54 12.10 -23.79 12.05
N SER A 55 12.58 -23.92 10.81
CA SER A 55 13.93 -24.44 10.53
C SER A 55 15.02 -23.58 11.17
N ARG A 56 14.90 -22.24 11.15
CA ARG A 56 15.85 -21.35 11.85
C ARG A 56 15.81 -21.55 13.36
N LEU A 57 14.63 -21.69 13.96
CA LEU A 57 14.48 -21.99 15.38
C LEU A 57 15.13 -23.33 15.73
N LEU A 58 14.84 -24.37 14.96
CA LEU A 58 15.43 -25.70 15.17
C LEU A 58 16.95 -25.73 14.95
N ARG A 59 17.54 -24.81 14.20
CA ARG A 59 19.02 -24.68 14.07
C ARG A 59 19.68 -23.87 15.18
N ASP A 60 18.91 -23.06 15.91
CA ASP A 60 19.45 -22.25 17.00
C ASP A 60 19.79 -23.11 18.23
N PRO A 61 21.06 -23.21 18.67
CA PRO A 61 21.44 -24.07 19.80
C PRO A 61 20.69 -23.78 21.10
N GLN A 62 20.23 -22.54 21.31
CA GLN A 62 19.47 -22.15 22.50
C GLN A 62 17.99 -22.59 22.45
N CYS A 63 17.47 -22.83 21.24
CA CYS A 63 16.09 -23.25 21.05
C CYS A 63 15.97 -24.77 21.15
N ARG A 64 15.48 -25.26 22.29
CA ARG A 64 15.32 -26.70 22.56
C ARG A 64 13.88 -27.20 22.54
N LEU A 65 12.92 -26.30 22.67
CA LEU A 65 11.49 -26.59 22.57
C LEU A 65 10.82 -25.51 21.70
N VAL A 66 10.23 -25.92 20.59
CA VAL A 66 9.35 -25.09 19.77
C VAL A 66 7.93 -25.61 19.93
N SER A 67 6.98 -24.73 20.25
CA SER A 67 5.56 -25.07 20.30
C SER A 67 4.82 -24.36 19.18
N LEU A 68 4.28 -25.14 18.23
CA LEU A 68 3.37 -24.65 17.20
C LEU A 68 1.99 -24.49 17.84
N ILE A 69 1.53 -23.25 18.01
CA ILE A 69 0.23 -22.91 18.60
C ILE A 69 -0.75 -22.40 17.53
N GLY A 70 -2.04 -22.53 17.77
CA GLY A 70 -3.09 -22.04 16.87
C GLY A 70 -4.39 -22.83 16.98
N PRO A 71 -5.49 -22.38 16.35
CA PRO A 71 -6.79 -23.04 16.46
C PRO A 71 -6.82 -24.44 15.82
N GLY A 72 -7.89 -25.20 16.10
CA GLY A 72 -8.15 -26.47 15.43
C GLY A 72 -8.31 -26.28 13.91
N GLY A 73 -7.78 -27.20 13.10
CA GLY A 73 -7.90 -27.13 11.63
C GLY A 73 -6.96 -26.14 10.92
N ILE A 74 -6.08 -25.43 11.64
CA ILE A 74 -5.13 -24.45 11.07
C ILE A 74 -3.94 -25.09 10.32
N GLY A 75 -3.71 -26.38 10.55
CA GLY A 75 -2.66 -27.16 9.87
C GLY A 75 -1.38 -27.42 10.68
N LYS A 76 -1.37 -27.23 12.01
CA LYS A 76 -0.19 -27.45 12.88
C LYS A 76 0.47 -28.82 12.68
N THR A 77 -0.32 -29.89 12.70
CA THR A 77 0.17 -31.26 12.50
C THR A 77 0.81 -31.45 11.12
N HIS A 78 0.20 -30.89 10.06
CA HIS A 78 0.77 -30.95 8.71
C HIS A 78 2.09 -30.16 8.63
N LEU A 79 2.16 -29.00 9.29
CA LEU A 79 3.37 -28.19 9.38
C LEU A 79 4.48 -28.90 10.17
N ALA A 80 4.14 -29.57 11.28
CA ALA A 80 5.09 -30.36 12.07
C ALA A 80 5.64 -31.56 11.30
N ILE A 81 4.79 -32.31 10.59
CA ILE A 81 5.21 -33.43 9.73
C ILE A 81 6.14 -32.94 8.62
N ALA A 82 5.78 -31.85 7.94
CA ALA A 82 6.61 -31.26 6.90
C ALA A 82 7.95 -30.76 7.45
N THR A 83 7.96 -30.14 8.62
CA THR A 83 9.17 -29.71 9.32
C THR A 83 10.08 -30.89 9.60
N VAL A 84 9.58 -31.95 10.23
CA VAL A 84 10.39 -33.14 10.52
C VAL A 84 10.92 -33.78 9.24
N THR A 85 10.09 -33.89 8.21
CA THR A 85 10.49 -34.49 6.93
C THR A 85 11.65 -33.74 6.28
N GLN A 86 11.64 -32.40 6.32
CA GLN A 86 12.70 -31.55 5.76
C GLN A 86 13.94 -31.46 6.66
N GLN A 87 13.77 -31.50 7.99
CA GLN A 87 14.84 -31.21 8.94
C GLN A 87 15.48 -32.45 9.57
N GLN A 88 14.94 -33.66 9.39
CA GLN A 88 15.49 -34.91 9.97
C GLN A 88 16.98 -35.14 9.65
N ALA A 89 17.47 -34.65 8.51
CA ALA A 89 18.87 -34.79 8.11
C ALA A 89 19.84 -33.92 8.91
N LEU A 90 19.35 -32.94 9.68
CA LEU A 90 20.15 -32.10 10.56
C LEU A 90 20.54 -32.80 11.88
N PHE A 91 19.88 -33.92 12.20
CA PHE A 91 20.02 -34.61 13.48
C PHE A 91 20.69 -35.98 13.25
N ALA A 92 21.82 -36.25 13.92
CA ALA A 92 22.61 -37.45 13.65
C ALA A 92 21.86 -38.76 13.94
N ASP A 93 20.95 -38.75 14.91
CA ASP A 93 20.06 -39.87 15.24
C ASP A 93 18.67 -39.76 14.56
N GLY A 94 18.48 -38.77 13.69
CA GLY A 94 17.27 -38.58 12.89
C GLY A 94 16.13 -37.89 13.64
N ALA A 95 14.90 -38.29 13.34
CA ALA A 95 13.71 -37.70 13.93
C ALA A 95 12.65 -38.76 14.26
N ALA A 96 11.83 -38.47 15.27
CA ALA A 96 10.72 -39.31 15.70
C ALA A 96 9.43 -38.49 15.86
N PHE A 97 8.28 -39.13 15.63
CA PHE A 97 6.98 -38.51 15.72
C PHE A 97 6.09 -39.28 16.70
N ALA A 98 5.72 -38.64 17.81
CA ALA A 98 4.80 -39.19 18.81
C ALA A 98 3.43 -38.50 18.69
N SER A 99 2.41 -39.27 18.29
CA SER A 99 1.03 -38.79 18.27
C SER A 99 0.40 -38.97 19.64
N LEU A 100 0.14 -37.86 20.34
CA LEU A 100 -0.42 -37.87 21.70
C LEU A 100 -1.94 -37.75 21.70
N ALA A 101 -2.58 -37.68 20.53
CA ALA A 101 -4.04 -37.58 20.40
C ALA A 101 -4.86 -38.61 21.23
N PRO A 102 -4.45 -39.89 21.39
CA PRO A 102 -5.20 -40.87 22.18
C PRO A 102 -4.73 -40.99 23.64
N VAL A 103 -3.76 -40.17 24.08
CA VAL A 103 -3.11 -40.28 25.38
C VAL A 103 -3.91 -39.53 26.44
N VAL A 104 -4.02 -40.07 27.67
CA VAL A 104 -4.84 -39.45 28.73
C VAL A 104 -4.04 -39.23 30.04
N GLY A 105 -2.72 -39.39 30.02
CA GLY A 105 -1.89 -39.07 31.18
C GLY A 105 -0.41 -39.49 31.07
N HIS A 106 0.35 -39.10 32.10
CA HIS A 106 1.82 -39.16 32.17
C HIS A 106 2.48 -40.50 31.74
N GLU A 107 2.05 -41.64 32.29
CA GLU A 107 2.65 -42.95 31.98
C GLU A 107 2.44 -43.37 30.52
N GLN A 108 1.28 -43.02 29.95
CA GLN A 108 0.98 -43.28 28.55
C GLN A 108 1.81 -42.37 27.65
N THR A 109 2.03 -41.10 28.03
CA THR A 109 2.93 -40.19 27.32
C THR A 109 4.35 -40.74 27.22
N ILE A 110 4.92 -41.24 28.33
CA ILE A 110 6.27 -41.85 28.34
C ILE A 110 6.31 -43.07 27.40
N SER A 111 5.29 -43.92 27.46
CA SER A 111 5.20 -45.13 26.64
C SER A 111 5.08 -44.78 25.15
N THR A 112 4.23 -43.82 24.77
CA THR A 112 4.06 -43.38 23.37
C THR A 112 5.35 -42.75 22.81
N ILE A 113 6.10 -42.00 23.61
CA ILE A 113 7.40 -41.46 23.19
C ILE A 113 8.41 -42.60 23.01
N ALA A 114 8.48 -43.55 23.94
CA ALA A 114 9.39 -44.69 23.84
C ALA A 114 9.09 -45.57 22.61
N ASP A 115 7.80 -45.83 22.33
CA ASP A 115 7.35 -46.58 21.16
C ASP A 115 7.72 -45.87 19.85
N ALA A 116 7.55 -44.54 19.79
CA ALA A 116 7.95 -43.74 18.62
C ALA A 116 9.46 -43.77 18.36
N LEU A 117 10.27 -44.01 19.41
CA LEU A 117 11.73 -44.13 19.34
C LEU A 117 12.22 -45.58 19.15
N GLY A 118 11.31 -46.56 19.19
CA GLY A 118 11.67 -47.99 19.16
C GLY A 118 12.43 -48.45 20.40
N LEU A 119 12.22 -47.81 21.56
CA LEU A 119 12.88 -48.13 22.82
C LEU A 119 12.06 -49.13 23.65
N VAL A 120 12.73 -50.14 24.20
CA VAL A 120 12.12 -51.09 25.15
C VAL A 120 12.49 -50.66 26.57
N LEU A 121 11.48 -50.33 27.40
CA LEU A 121 11.66 -49.94 28.80
C LEU A 121 11.44 -51.16 29.71
N TYR A 122 12.41 -51.49 30.57
CA TYR A 122 12.47 -52.78 31.27
C TYR A 122 11.88 -52.76 32.69
N SER A 123 11.89 -51.63 33.39
CA SER A 123 11.32 -51.49 34.75
C SER A 123 10.21 -50.44 34.84
N ALA A 124 9.18 -50.70 35.64
CA ALA A 124 8.01 -49.83 35.77
C ALA A 124 8.25 -48.60 36.68
N SER A 125 9.20 -48.67 37.62
CA SER A 125 9.45 -47.62 38.62
C SER A 125 10.31 -46.45 38.13
N ASP A 126 11.00 -46.57 36.99
CA ASP A 126 11.97 -45.57 36.51
C ASP A 126 11.86 -45.31 34.99
N ARG A 127 10.66 -45.37 34.41
CA ARG A 127 10.48 -45.27 32.94
C ARG A 127 10.88 -43.92 32.37
N ALA A 128 10.54 -42.82 33.04
CA ALA A 128 10.96 -41.47 32.64
C ALA A 128 12.49 -41.34 32.66
N TYR A 129 13.14 -41.86 33.70
CA TYR A 129 14.60 -41.87 33.82
C TYR A 129 15.25 -42.71 32.72
N GLN A 130 14.72 -43.91 32.43
CA GLN A 130 15.22 -44.76 31.33
C GLN A 130 15.08 -44.07 29.96
N LEU A 131 13.96 -43.39 29.71
CA LEU A 131 13.74 -42.62 28.48
C LEU A 131 14.76 -41.48 28.36
N ILE A 132 14.92 -40.67 29.42
CA ILE A 132 15.90 -39.56 29.45
C ILE A 132 17.33 -40.09 29.29
N ALA A 133 17.69 -41.17 29.99
CA ALA A 133 19.01 -41.78 29.91
C ALA A 133 19.33 -42.29 28.49
N ALA A 134 18.34 -42.89 27.81
CA ALA A 134 18.49 -43.33 26.42
C ALA A 134 18.65 -42.17 25.44
N LEU A 135 18.04 -41.01 25.73
CA LEU A 135 18.09 -39.81 24.91
C LEU A 135 19.27 -38.88 25.23
N ARG A 136 19.93 -39.05 26.38
CA ARG A 136 20.99 -38.13 26.85
C ARG A 136 22.16 -37.97 25.86
N ALA A 137 22.54 -39.04 25.18
CA ALA A 137 23.63 -39.06 24.20
C ALA A 137 23.16 -38.98 22.74
N LYS A 138 21.88 -38.64 22.50
CA LYS A 138 21.26 -38.60 21.17
C LYS A 138 21.16 -37.19 20.62
N GLU A 139 21.38 -37.05 19.32
CA GLU A 139 21.07 -35.84 18.55
C GLU A 139 19.83 -36.09 17.70
N LEU A 140 18.65 -35.73 18.22
CA LEU A 140 17.34 -36.13 17.68
C LEU A 140 16.33 -34.98 17.69
N LEU A 141 15.51 -34.90 16.64
CA LEU A 141 14.27 -34.11 16.65
C LEU A 141 13.06 -34.98 17.04
N LEU A 142 12.40 -34.66 18.14
CA LEU A 142 11.19 -35.35 18.61
C LEU A 142 9.96 -34.46 18.46
N VAL A 143 8.99 -34.89 17.65
CA VAL A 143 7.68 -34.24 17.56
C VAL A 143 6.69 -34.82 18.55
N LEU A 144 6.00 -33.93 19.27
CA LEU A 144 4.91 -34.23 20.19
C LEU A 144 3.61 -33.61 19.64
N ASP A 145 2.82 -34.41 18.94
CA ASP A 145 1.60 -33.91 18.27
C ASP A 145 0.37 -33.98 19.18
N ASN A 146 -0.42 -32.90 19.23
CA ASN A 146 -1.64 -32.70 20.02
C ASN A 146 -1.43 -32.65 21.55
N PHE A 147 -0.49 -31.84 22.03
CA PHE A 147 -0.18 -31.74 23.47
C PHE A 147 -1.25 -31.00 24.30
N GLU A 148 -2.21 -30.30 23.67
CA GLU A 148 -3.13 -29.37 24.35
C GLU A 148 -3.90 -29.95 25.56
N HIS A 149 -4.34 -31.20 25.49
CA HIS A 149 -5.13 -31.85 26.54
C HIS A 149 -4.27 -32.33 27.72
N LEU A 150 -2.94 -32.37 27.56
CA LEU A 150 -1.97 -32.76 28.59
C LEU A 150 -1.34 -31.54 29.29
N VAL A 151 -1.55 -30.33 28.76
CA VAL A 151 -1.06 -29.07 29.38
C VAL A 151 -1.54 -28.91 30.83
N PRO A 152 -2.79 -29.26 31.20
CA PRO A 152 -3.24 -29.17 32.60
C PRO A 152 -2.55 -30.18 33.55
N ASP A 153 -1.96 -31.26 33.03
CA ASP A 153 -1.26 -32.26 33.84
C ASP A 153 0.20 -31.84 34.08
N ALA A 154 0.47 -31.37 35.30
CA ALA A 154 1.80 -30.91 35.71
C ALA A 154 2.90 -31.97 35.54
N ALA A 155 2.58 -33.27 35.67
CA ALA A 155 3.56 -34.33 35.48
C ALA A 155 3.97 -34.47 34.01
N CYS A 156 3.03 -34.32 33.07
CA CYS A 156 3.31 -34.30 31.63
C CYS A 156 4.20 -33.11 31.24
N VAL A 157 3.89 -31.91 31.72
CA VAL A 157 4.70 -30.71 31.46
C VAL A 157 6.10 -30.82 32.08
N THR A 158 6.21 -31.41 33.27
CA THR A 158 7.50 -31.66 33.95
C THR A 158 8.37 -32.64 33.16
N LEU A 159 7.80 -33.70 32.57
CA LEU A 159 8.53 -34.61 31.68
C LEU A 159 9.19 -33.88 30.50
N ILE A 160 8.48 -32.93 29.89
CA ILE A 160 9.02 -32.13 28.79
C ILE A 160 10.15 -31.23 29.27
N SER A 161 9.97 -30.60 30.44
CA SER A 161 11.03 -29.81 31.09
C SER A 161 12.28 -30.64 31.38
N ASP A 162 12.12 -31.86 31.89
CA ASP A 162 13.22 -32.77 32.21
C ASP A 162 13.94 -33.26 30.94
N LEU A 163 13.22 -33.57 29.85
CA LEU A 163 13.82 -33.86 28.54
C LEU A 163 14.62 -32.66 28.01
N VAL A 164 14.07 -31.46 28.14
CA VAL A 164 14.75 -30.19 27.78
C VAL A 164 15.90 -29.88 28.73
N ARG A 165 16.01 -30.47 29.92
CA ARG A 165 17.15 -30.26 30.82
C ARG A 165 18.24 -31.30 30.62
N ASP A 166 17.87 -32.57 30.61
CA ASP A 166 18.79 -33.70 30.84
C ASP A 166 19.23 -34.44 29.55
N ALA A 167 18.69 -34.05 28.38
CA ALA A 167 19.04 -34.60 27.06
C ALA A 167 19.49 -33.52 26.04
N PRO A 168 20.70 -32.93 26.18
CA PRO A 168 21.12 -31.71 25.47
C PRO A 168 21.08 -31.75 23.94
N GLY A 169 21.27 -32.92 23.33
CA GLY A 169 21.19 -33.10 21.87
C GLY A 169 19.77 -33.26 21.32
N VAL A 170 18.75 -33.36 22.18
CA VAL A 170 17.35 -33.53 21.77
C VAL A 170 16.65 -32.17 21.66
N LYS A 171 16.00 -31.96 20.51
CA LYS A 171 15.09 -30.84 20.25
C LYS A 171 13.65 -31.33 20.17
N LEU A 172 12.74 -30.57 20.77
CA LEU A 172 11.33 -30.87 20.82
C LEU A 172 10.54 -29.91 19.93
N LEU A 173 9.61 -30.47 19.16
CA LEU A 173 8.62 -29.71 18.40
C LEU A 173 7.22 -30.17 18.81
N ALA A 174 6.53 -29.38 19.62
CA ALA A 174 5.17 -29.69 20.08
C ALA A 174 4.13 -29.01 19.20
N THR A 175 3.02 -29.69 18.89
CA THR A 175 1.82 -29.02 18.37
C THR A 175 0.79 -28.93 19.50
N SER A 176 0.23 -27.74 19.69
CA SER A 176 -0.75 -27.48 20.76
C SER A 176 -1.72 -26.36 20.33
N ARG A 177 -2.82 -26.19 21.07
CA ARG A 177 -3.73 -25.04 20.91
C ARG A 177 -3.31 -23.86 21.77
N GLU A 178 -2.64 -24.13 22.88
CA GLU A 178 -2.11 -23.14 23.82
C GLU A 178 -0.64 -23.43 24.16
N PRO A 179 0.16 -22.43 24.56
CA PRO A 179 1.52 -22.63 25.03
C PRO A 179 1.58 -23.58 26.23
N LEU A 180 2.65 -24.38 26.31
CA LEU A 180 2.95 -25.25 27.46
C LEU A 180 3.40 -24.43 28.69
N ARG A 181 3.80 -23.16 28.49
CA ARG A 181 4.28 -22.20 29.50
C ARG A 181 5.57 -22.64 30.21
N LEU A 182 6.48 -23.26 29.46
CA LEU A 182 7.82 -23.59 29.95
C LEU A 182 8.81 -22.45 29.68
N GLN A 183 9.78 -22.23 30.55
CA GLN A 183 10.78 -21.16 30.36
C GLN A 183 11.63 -21.35 29.09
N ALA A 184 11.88 -22.60 28.70
CA ALA A 184 12.65 -22.95 27.51
C ALA A 184 11.79 -23.01 26.23
N GLU A 185 10.49 -22.68 26.31
CA GLU A 185 9.55 -22.76 25.19
C GLU A 185 9.66 -21.56 24.26
N TRP A 186 9.81 -21.86 22.97
CA TRP A 186 9.73 -20.88 21.88
C TRP A 186 8.39 -21.08 21.19
N VAL A 187 7.49 -20.12 21.40
CA VAL A 187 6.12 -20.19 20.86
C VAL A 187 6.09 -19.69 19.41
N PHE A 188 5.56 -20.51 18.51
CA PHE A 188 5.35 -20.17 17.10
C PHE A 188 3.85 -20.22 16.79
N GLU A 189 3.24 -19.06 16.52
CA GLU A 189 1.81 -18.97 16.24
C GLU A 189 1.51 -19.21 14.75
N VAL A 190 0.80 -20.30 14.45
CA VAL A 190 0.41 -20.67 13.09
C VAL A 190 -0.83 -19.87 12.68
N GLN A 191 -0.69 -19.03 11.66
CA GLN A 191 -1.76 -18.16 11.16
C GLN A 191 -2.62 -18.86 10.10
N GLY A 192 -3.72 -18.25 9.64
CA GLY A 192 -4.44 -18.71 8.44
C GLY A 192 -3.56 -18.65 7.18
N LEU A 193 -3.94 -19.36 6.12
CA LEU A 193 -3.29 -19.19 4.82
C LEU A 193 -3.56 -17.77 4.30
N PRO A 194 -2.58 -17.11 3.64
CA PRO A 194 -2.79 -15.81 3.03
C PRO A 194 -4.03 -15.78 2.14
N VAL A 195 -4.98 -14.91 2.48
CA VAL A 195 -6.26 -14.70 1.78
C VAL A 195 -6.04 -13.68 0.65
N PRO A 196 -6.70 -13.82 -0.51
CA PRO A 196 -6.55 -12.85 -1.60
C PRO A 196 -7.04 -11.45 -1.20
N GLU A 197 -6.30 -10.40 -1.57
CA GLU A 197 -6.64 -9.00 -1.24
C GLU A 197 -7.86 -8.50 -2.04
N SER A 198 -8.01 -8.97 -3.28
CA SER A 198 -9.13 -8.65 -4.17
C SER A 198 -9.54 -9.89 -4.98
N ALA A 199 -10.64 -9.78 -5.72
CA ALA A 199 -11.10 -10.81 -6.66
C ALA A 199 -10.33 -10.79 -8.00
N GLU A 200 -9.27 -9.99 -8.12
CA GLU A 200 -8.46 -9.95 -9.34
C GLU A 200 -7.68 -11.25 -9.56
N PRO A 201 -7.45 -11.67 -10.83
CA PRO A 201 -6.77 -12.93 -11.13
C PRO A 201 -5.39 -13.06 -10.46
N ALA A 202 -4.58 -12.00 -10.51
CA ALA A 202 -3.24 -12.00 -9.93
C ALA A 202 -3.27 -12.18 -8.40
N ALA A 203 -4.23 -11.54 -7.71
CA ALA A 203 -4.40 -11.66 -6.27
C ALA A 203 -4.85 -13.08 -5.85
N LEU A 204 -5.74 -13.69 -6.62
CA LEU A 204 -6.18 -15.07 -6.42
C LEU A 204 -5.05 -16.08 -6.65
N GLU A 205 -4.23 -15.89 -7.68
CA GLU A 205 -3.10 -16.79 -7.98
C GLU A 205 -1.97 -16.69 -6.93
N ALA A 206 -1.71 -15.49 -6.41
CA ALA A 206 -0.71 -15.28 -5.37
C ALA A 206 -1.14 -15.88 -4.01
N SER A 207 -2.45 -15.92 -3.73
CA SER A 207 -3.00 -16.42 -2.47
C SER A 207 -2.85 -17.93 -2.31
N SER A 208 -2.26 -18.36 -1.19
CA SER A 208 -2.20 -19.79 -0.82
C SER A 208 -3.58 -20.36 -0.50
N ALA A 209 -4.49 -19.57 0.07
CA ALA A 209 -5.85 -19.98 0.38
C ALA A 209 -6.64 -20.32 -0.89
N ALA A 210 -6.62 -19.42 -1.89
CA ALA A 210 -7.30 -19.62 -3.15
C ALA A 210 -6.69 -20.80 -3.95
N ARG A 211 -5.36 -20.95 -3.94
CA ARG A 211 -4.70 -22.11 -4.56
C ARG A 211 -5.11 -23.44 -3.93
N LEU A 212 -5.20 -23.50 -2.60
CA LEU A 212 -5.71 -24.69 -1.91
C LEU A 212 -7.16 -24.98 -2.31
N PHE A 213 -8.03 -23.97 -2.33
CA PHE A 213 -9.43 -24.11 -2.75
C PHE A 213 -9.52 -24.71 -4.16
N LEU A 214 -8.82 -24.11 -5.13
CA LEU A 214 -8.85 -24.55 -6.53
C LEU A 214 -8.30 -25.97 -6.69
N GLN A 215 -7.27 -26.34 -5.95
CA GLN A 215 -6.74 -27.70 -5.97
C GLN A 215 -7.76 -28.72 -5.46
N ARG A 216 -8.42 -28.43 -4.34
CA ARG A 216 -9.44 -29.30 -3.76
C ARG A 216 -10.71 -29.35 -4.61
N ALA A 217 -11.10 -28.24 -5.21
CA ALA A 217 -12.21 -28.16 -6.15
C ALA A 217 -11.97 -29.06 -7.38
N ARG A 218 -10.74 -29.10 -7.90
CA ARG A 218 -10.35 -30.02 -8.99
C ARG A 218 -10.36 -31.50 -8.58
N GLN A 219 -10.12 -31.81 -7.31
CA GLN A 219 -10.24 -33.17 -6.78
C GLN A 219 -11.72 -33.58 -6.64
N ALA A 220 -12.59 -32.65 -6.23
CA ALA A 220 -14.03 -32.89 -6.12
C ALA A 220 -14.73 -32.97 -7.49
N ARG A 221 -14.28 -32.16 -8.46
CA ARG A 221 -14.79 -32.15 -9.84
C ARG A 221 -13.64 -32.06 -10.84
N VAL A 222 -13.36 -33.19 -11.50
CA VAL A 222 -12.33 -33.28 -12.54
C VAL A 222 -12.61 -32.26 -13.65
N GLY A 223 -11.61 -31.45 -14.01
CA GLY A 223 -11.73 -30.40 -15.03
C GLY A 223 -12.27 -29.05 -14.51
N PHE A 224 -12.42 -28.87 -13.20
CA PHE A 224 -12.83 -27.58 -12.64
C PHE A 224 -11.84 -26.44 -12.99
N THR A 225 -12.38 -25.38 -13.62
CA THR A 225 -11.69 -24.11 -13.91
C THR A 225 -12.55 -22.95 -13.43
N ILE A 226 -11.92 -21.92 -12.87
CA ILE A 226 -12.62 -20.73 -12.37
C ILE A 226 -13.02 -19.80 -13.52
N ALA A 227 -14.32 -19.51 -13.65
CA ALA A 227 -14.83 -18.51 -14.59
C ALA A 227 -14.62 -17.09 -14.05
N ALA A 228 -14.70 -16.05 -14.91
CA ALA A 228 -14.47 -14.67 -14.50
C ALA A 228 -15.48 -14.19 -13.44
N GLU A 229 -16.72 -14.66 -13.56
CA GLU A 229 -17.86 -14.33 -12.70
C GLU A 229 -17.79 -15.02 -11.33
N GLU A 230 -17.04 -16.12 -11.22
CA GLU A 230 -16.89 -16.89 -9.98
C GLU A 230 -15.72 -16.41 -9.10
N ARG A 231 -14.85 -15.54 -9.61
CA ARG A 231 -13.67 -15.03 -8.88
C ARG A 231 -14.03 -14.32 -7.59
N GLU A 232 -15.08 -13.49 -7.64
CA GLU A 232 -15.61 -12.79 -6.47
C GLU A 232 -16.08 -13.78 -5.41
N ALA A 233 -16.77 -14.85 -5.80
CA ALA A 233 -17.23 -15.87 -4.88
C ALA A 233 -16.07 -16.66 -4.25
N VAL A 234 -15.01 -16.99 -4.99
CA VAL A 234 -13.82 -17.66 -4.45
C VAL A 234 -13.05 -16.76 -3.48
N TRP A 235 -12.91 -15.47 -3.82
CA TRP A 235 -12.37 -14.46 -2.90
C TRP A 235 -13.19 -14.39 -1.61
N GLN A 236 -14.52 -14.34 -1.72
CA GLN A 236 -15.44 -14.37 -0.58
C GLN A 236 -15.30 -15.63 0.27
N ILE A 237 -15.26 -16.83 -0.33
CA ILE A 237 -15.09 -18.09 0.40
C ILE A 237 -13.79 -18.07 1.22
N CYS A 238 -12.67 -17.69 0.60
CA CYS A 238 -11.37 -17.63 1.28
C CYS A 238 -11.38 -16.64 2.45
N ARG A 239 -12.10 -15.52 2.31
CA ARG A 239 -12.31 -14.53 3.38
C ARG A 239 -13.20 -15.05 4.49
N LEU A 240 -14.33 -15.68 4.16
CA LEU A 240 -15.31 -16.19 5.14
C LEU A 240 -14.70 -17.26 6.05
N VAL A 241 -13.86 -18.13 5.48
CA VAL A 241 -13.11 -19.11 6.27
C VAL A 241 -11.79 -18.54 6.83
N ALA A 242 -11.51 -17.26 6.60
CA ALA A 242 -10.32 -16.51 6.99
C ALA A 242 -8.99 -17.27 6.79
N GLY A 243 -8.89 -17.96 5.64
CA GLY A 243 -7.70 -18.72 5.27
C GLY A 243 -7.49 -20.03 6.05
N LEU A 244 -8.45 -20.47 6.87
CA LEU A 244 -8.37 -21.72 7.63
C LEU A 244 -8.33 -22.92 6.65
N PRO A 245 -7.22 -23.70 6.59
CA PRO A 245 -7.08 -24.80 5.62
C PRO A 245 -8.23 -25.81 5.66
N LEU A 246 -8.63 -26.25 6.85
CA LEU A 246 -9.76 -27.18 7.00
C LEU A 246 -11.05 -26.59 6.42
N GLY A 247 -11.31 -25.30 6.63
CA GLY A 247 -12.52 -24.67 6.08
C GLY A 247 -12.50 -24.52 4.57
N ILE A 248 -11.32 -24.26 4.00
CA ILE A 248 -11.13 -24.24 2.55
C ILE A 248 -11.39 -25.62 1.94
N GLU A 249 -10.89 -26.68 2.57
CA GLU A 249 -11.06 -28.06 2.11
C GLU A 249 -12.54 -28.50 2.15
N LEU A 250 -13.24 -28.16 3.24
CA LEU A 250 -14.66 -28.45 3.42
C LEU A 250 -15.53 -27.67 2.43
N ALA A 251 -15.23 -26.39 2.18
CA ALA A 251 -15.93 -25.59 1.19
C ALA A 251 -15.73 -26.14 -0.23
N ALA A 252 -14.50 -26.50 -0.59
CA ALA A 252 -14.15 -26.99 -1.91
C ALA A 252 -14.77 -28.37 -2.23
N ALA A 253 -15.07 -29.19 -1.22
CA ALA A 253 -15.74 -30.48 -1.40
C ALA A 253 -17.16 -30.34 -2.01
N TRP A 254 -17.84 -29.20 -1.78
CA TRP A 254 -19.19 -28.94 -2.28
C TRP A 254 -19.26 -28.55 -3.76
N ILE A 255 -18.12 -28.34 -4.43
CA ILE A 255 -18.06 -27.99 -5.87
C ILE A 255 -18.64 -29.11 -6.76
N ALA A 256 -18.74 -30.33 -6.24
CA ALA A 256 -19.41 -31.42 -6.92
C ALA A 256 -20.93 -31.18 -7.10
N THR A 257 -21.55 -30.34 -6.26
CA THR A 257 -23.00 -30.16 -6.20
C THR A 257 -23.47 -28.71 -6.23
N LEU A 258 -22.63 -27.73 -5.88
CA LEU A 258 -22.97 -26.31 -5.77
C LEU A 258 -21.98 -25.42 -6.52
N SER A 259 -22.45 -24.25 -6.97
CA SER A 259 -21.58 -23.19 -7.51
C SER A 259 -20.79 -22.48 -6.41
N CYS A 260 -19.70 -21.79 -6.78
CA CYS A 260 -18.92 -21.02 -5.81
C CYS A 260 -19.77 -19.95 -5.09
N GLN A 261 -20.71 -19.33 -5.80
CA GLN A 261 -21.55 -18.29 -5.23
C GLN A 261 -22.61 -18.83 -4.26
N GLU A 262 -23.12 -20.03 -4.50
CA GLU A 262 -24.00 -20.73 -3.54
C GLU A 262 -23.20 -21.17 -2.31
N ILE A 263 -22.00 -21.71 -2.49
CA ILE A 263 -21.10 -22.08 -1.39
C ILE A 263 -20.79 -20.87 -0.50
N ALA A 264 -20.46 -19.72 -1.09
CA ALA A 264 -20.20 -18.48 -0.35
C ALA A 264 -21.42 -18.03 0.49
N ARG A 265 -22.62 -18.11 -0.11
CA ARG A 265 -23.89 -17.79 0.58
C ARG A 265 -24.20 -18.75 1.72
N GLU A 266 -24.05 -20.05 1.51
CA GLU A 266 -24.32 -21.06 2.55
C GLU A 266 -23.36 -20.90 3.73
N ILE A 267 -22.08 -20.63 3.50
CA ILE A 267 -21.11 -20.35 4.57
C ILE A 267 -21.51 -19.09 5.37
N GLN A 268 -21.99 -18.05 4.68
CA GLN A 268 -22.50 -16.84 5.35
C GLN A 268 -23.73 -17.12 6.20
N HIS A 269 -24.59 -18.06 5.79
CA HIS A 269 -25.82 -18.41 6.49
C HIS A 269 -25.58 -19.34 7.68
N THR A 270 -24.80 -20.41 7.51
CA THR A 270 -24.54 -21.38 8.58
C THR A 270 -23.18 -22.05 8.46
N MET A 271 -22.48 -22.16 9.59
CA MET A 271 -21.22 -22.89 9.66
C MET A 271 -21.40 -24.41 9.56
N ASP A 272 -22.61 -24.94 9.83
CA ASP A 272 -22.92 -26.38 9.74
C ASP A 272 -22.78 -26.92 8.31
N PHE A 273 -22.85 -26.03 7.32
CA PHE A 273 -22.56 -26.34 5.93
C PHE A 273 -21.13 -26.86 5.71
N LEU A 274 -20.16 -26.40 6.52
CA LEU A 274 -18.77 -26.83 6.43
C LEU A 274 -18.57 -28.15 7.17
N ALA A 275 -19.17 -29.20 6.61
CA ALA A 275 -19.10 -30.59 7.07
C ALA A 275 -18.76 -31.53 5.92
N SER A 276 -18.07 -32.63 6.23
CA SER A 276 -17.62 -33.68 5.31
C SER A 276 -18.32 -35.00 5.61
N THR A 277 -18.71 -35.70 4.55
CA THR A 277 -19.21 -37.08 4.60
C THR A 277 -18.11 -38.13 4.38
N ALA A 278 -16.86 -37.69 4.23
CA ALA A 278 -15.71 -38.57 3.99
C ALA A 278 -15.46 -39.49 5.20
N ARG A 279 -15.33 -40.79 4.93
CA ARG A 279 -15.24 -41.84 5.97
C ARG A 279 -13.84 -41.98 6.58
N ASP A 280 -12.84 -41.45 5.90
CA ASP A 280 -11.41 -41.50 6.22
C ASP A 280 -10.92 -40.25 7.00
N VAL A 281 -11.82 -39.32 7.32
CA VAL A 281 -11.51 -38.14 8.14
C VAL A 281 -11.88 -38.39 9.61
N PRO A 282 -10.96 -38.15 10.57
CA PRO A 282 -11.25 -38.26 12.00
C PRO A 282 -12.49 -37.45 12.39
N GLU A 283 -13.31 -37.96 13.32
CA GLU A 283 -14.61 -37.37 13.69
C GLU A 283 -14.53 -35.88 14.06
N ARG A 284 -13.45 -35.48 14.74
CA ARG A 284 -13.14 -34.09 15.11
C ARG A 284 -12.83 -33.13 13.95
N HIS A 285 -12.54 -33.65 12.76
CA HIS A 285 -12.29 -32.87 11.54
C HIS A 285 -13.41 -33.05 10.49
N ARG A 286 -14.48 -33.79 10.83
CA ARG A 286 -15.63 -33.97 9.94
C ARG A 286 -16.46 -32.70 9.78
N SER A 287 -16.41 -31.74 10.70
CA SER A 287 -16.95 -30.40 10.47
C SER A 287 -16.11 -29.35 11.18
N ILE A 288 -16.19 -28.10 10.68
CA ILE A 288 -15.57 -26.97 11.38
C ILE A 288 -16.17 -26.80 12.77
N ARG A 289 -17.50 -26.98 12.91
CA ARG A 289 -18.17 -26.93 14.22
C ARG A 289 -17.57 -27.93 15.20
N ALA A 290 -17.34 -29.19 14.80
CA ALA A 290 -16.75 -30.20 15.67
C ALA A 290 -15.32 -29.81 16.14
N ALA A 291 -14.53 -29.16 15.27
CA ALA A 291 -13.20 -28.66 15.63
C ALA A 291 -13.26 -27.53 16.68
N PHE A 292 -14.24 -26.63 16.57
CA PHE A 292 -14.45 -25.54 17.53
C PHE A 292 -15.15 -25.99 18.81
N GLU A 293 -16.12 -26.90 18.75
CA GLU A 293 -16.83 -27.47 19.91
C GLU A 293 -15.85 -28.05 20.92
N HIS A 294 -14.86 -28.79 20.44
CA HIS A 294 -13.81 -29.30 21.31
C HIS A 294 -12.94 -28.19 21.94
N SER A 295 -12.70 -27.09 21.22
CA SER A 295 -12.00 -25.92 21.78
C SER A 295 -12.84 -25.22 22.85
N TRP A 296 -14.16 -25.19 22.63
CA TRP A 296 -15.12 -24.55 23.52
C TRP A 296 -15.27 -25.28 24.86
N VAL A 297 -15.37 -26.61 24.83
CA VAL A 297 -15.51 -27.44 26.05
C VAL A 297 -14.31 -27.33 26.99
N LEU A 298 -13.12 -26.99 26.48
CA LEU A 298 -11.90 -26.80 27.27
C LEU A 298 -11.79 -25.41 27.94
N LEU A 299 -12.70 -24.49 27.64
CA LEU A 299 -12.71 -23.15 28.23
C LEU A 299 -13.37 -23.14 29.61
N ALA A 300 -12.85 -22.30 30.50
CA ALA A 300 -13.52 -22.02 31.76
C ALA A 300 -14.85 -21.29 31.49
N PRO A 301 -15.87 -21.43 32.37
CA PRO A 301 -17.18 -20.79 32.17
C PRO A 301 -17.11 -19.27 31.95
N GLU A 302 -16.17 -18.59 32.62
CA GLU A 302 -15.97 -17.15 32.44
C GLU A 302 -15.37 -16.78 31.08
N GLU A 303 -14.47 -17.63 30.55
CA GLU A 303 -13.86 -17.46 29.23
C GLU A 303 -14.87 -17.72 28.12
N GLN A 304 -15.72 -18.74 28.25
CA GLN A 304 -16.84 -19.02 27.34
C GLN A 304 -17.78 -17.82 27.28
N ARG A 305 -18.18 -17.28 28.45
CA ARG A 305 -19.05 -16.11 28.55
C ARG A 305 -18.43 -14.89 27.86
N VAL A 306 -17.15 -14.61 28.10
CA VAL A 306 -16.48 -13.46 27.47
C VAL A 306 -16.36 -13.65 25.97
N LEU A 307 -15.92 -14.83 25.49
CA LEU A 307 -15.78 -15.11 24.07
C LEU A 307 -17.10 -14.96 23.32
N ARG A 308 -18.19 -15.48 23.90
CA ARG A 308 -19.57 -15.31 23.42
C ARG A 308 -19.96 -13.84 23.28
N ASN A 309 -19.67 -13.06 24.31
CA ASN A 309 -20.10 -11.67 24.37
C ASN A 309 -19.27 -10.74 23.47
N VAL A 310 -17.96 -10.98 23.30
CA VAL A 310 -17.11 -10.19 22.39
C VAL A 310 -17.37 -10.52 20.91
N ALA A 311 -18.08 -11.61 20.62
CA ALA A 311 -18.42 -11.98 19.26
C ALA A 311 -19.38 -10.98 18.58
N VAL A 312 -20.04 -10.12 19.37
CA VAL A 312 -20.90 -9.02 18.88
C VAL A 312 -20.12 -7.96 18.07
N PHE A 313 -18.82 -7.80 18.32
CA PHE A 313 -17.98 -6.88 17.57
C PHE A 313 -17.73 -7.41 16.16
N ARG A 314 -17.70 -6.52 15.18
CA ARG A 314 -17.39 -6.83 13.78
C ARG A 314 -16.08 -6.18 13.38
N GLY A 315 -15.13 -7.01 12.99
CA GLY A 315 -13.72 -6.62 12.92
C GLY A 315 -13.12 -6.54 14.33
N GLY A 316 -12.02 -5.80 14.47
CA GLY A 316 -11.37 -5.66 15.76
C GLY A 316 -12.10 -4.72 16.73
N PHE A 317 -11.66 -4.70 17.99
CA PHE A 317 -12.18 -3.82 19.04
C PHE A 317 -11.10 -3.42 20.05
N GLY A 318 -11.32 -2.28 20.71
CA GLY A 318 -10.48 -1.81 21.81
C GLY A 318 -10.76 -2.53 23.14
N ARG A 319 -9.80 -2.44 24.07
CA ARG A 319 -9.95 -3.01 25.42
C ARG A 319 -11.13 -2.43 26.18
N GLU A 320 -11.31 -1.11 26.14
CA GLU A 320 -12.40 -0.42 26.84
C GLU A 320 -13.78 -0.89 26.34
N ALA A 321 -13.91 -1.09 25.03
CA ALA A 321 -15.12 -1.64 24.42
C ALA A 321 -15.40 -3.06 24.93
N ALA A 322 -14.38 -3.93 24.94
CA ALA A 322 -14.52 -5.30 25.44
C ALA A 322 -14.92 -5.35 26.91
N GLU A 323 -14.36 -4.46 27.73
CA GLU A 323 -14.68 -4.37 29.15
C GLU A 323 -16.13 -3.91 29.37
N TYR A 324 -16.55 -2.83 28.70
CA TYR A 324 -17.91 -2.30 28.83
C TYR A 324 -18.99 -3.26 28.30
N VAL A 325 -18.77 -3.84 27.12
CA VAL A 325 -19.77 -4.66 26.43
C VAL A 325 -19.82 -6.08 26.98
N ALA A 326 -18.65 -6.72 27.13
CA ALA A 326 -18.55 -8.14 27.48
C ALA A 326 -18.15 -8.41 28.94
N GLY A 327 -17.74 -7.39 29.69
CA GLY A 327 -17.12 -7.59 31.01
C GLY A 327 -15.77 -8.31 30.90
N ALA A 328 -15.05 -8.08 29.79
CA ALA A 328 -13.78 -8.74 29.50
C ALA A 328 -12.63 -8.04 30.23
N THR A 329 -12.21 -8.60 31.36
CA THR A 329 -11.03 -8.11 32.09
C THR A 329 -9.74 -8.44 31.32
N LEU A 330 -8.65 -7.71 31.59
CA LEU A 330 -7.37 -7.98 30.95
C LEU A 330 -6.87 -9.44 31.13
N PRO A 331 -7.01 -10.08 32.31
CA PRO A 331 -6.69 -11.50 32.45
C PRO A 331 -7.51 -12.42 31.53
N LEU A 332 -8.82 -12.17 31.38
CA LEU A 332 -9.69 -12.96 30.50
C LEU A 332 -9.34 -12.76 29.02
N LEU A 333 -9.07 -11.52 28.60
CA LEU A 333 -8.59 -11.23 27.25
C LEU A 333 -7.24 -11.91 26.99
N SER A 334 -6.31 -11.85 27.94
CA SER A 334 -5.01 -12.50 27.85
C SER A 334 -5.14 -14.03 27.79
N ALA A 335 -6.08 -14.62 28.53
CA ALA A 335 -6.33 -16.06 28.50
C ALA A 335 -6.84 -16.50 27.11
N LEU A 336 -7.82 -15.79 26.56
CA LEU A 336 -8.35 -16.05 25.22
C LEU A 336 -7.31 -15.84 24.11
N VAL A 337 -6.40 -14.85 24.26
CA VAL A 337 -5.25 -14.69 23.36
C VAL A 337 -4.28 -15.87 23.49
N SER A 338 -3.97 -16.30 24.71
CA SER A 338 -3.07 -17.45 24.92
C SER A 338 -3.62 -18.76 24.36
N LYS A 339 -4.95 -18.87 24.21
CA LYS A 339 -5.66 -20.01 23.62
C LYS A 339 -5.91 -19.84 22.12
N SER A 340 -5.34 -18.80 21.50
CA SER A 340 -5.50 -18.46 20.07
C SER A 340 -6.97 -18.30 19.62
N LEU A 341 -7.86 -17.89 20.53
CA LEU A 341 -9.27 -17.57 20.24
C LEU A 341 -9.47 -16.07 19.99
N LEU A 342 -8.57 -15.25 20.52
CA LEU A 342 -8.41 -13.83 20.20
C LEU A 342 -7.00 -13.58 19.65
N ARG A 343 -6.88 -12.60 18.76
CA ARG A 343 -5.61 -12.06 18.31
C ARG A 343 -5.44 -10.64 18.83
N ARG A 344 -4.21 -10.25 19.17
CA ARG A 344 -3.89 -8.85 19.52
C ARG A 344 -3.02 -8.23 18.43
N ALA A 345 -3.52 -7.18 17.78
CA ALA A 345 -2.80 -6.44 16.75
C ALA A 345 -1.74 -5.49 17.37
N PRO A 346 -0.71 -5.05 16.61
CA PRO A 346 0.34 -4.14 17.09
C PRO A 346 -0.19 -2.82 17.67
N ALA A 347 -1.34 -2.34 17.19
CA ALA A 347 -2.03 -1.15 17.70
C ALA A 347 -2.79 -1.38 19.02
N GLY A 348 -2.64 -2.56 19.65
CA GLY A 348 -3.29 -2.91 20.91
C GLY A 348 -4.75 -3.34 20.81
N ARG A 349 -5.34 -3.33 19.61
CA ARG A 349 -6.69 -3.84 19.32
C ARG A 349 -6.74 -5.37 19.36
N TYR A 350 -7.89 -5.91 19.73
CA TYR A 350 -8.19 -7.33 19.67
C TYR A 350 -9.00 -7.66 18.42
N ASP A 351 -8.89 -8.88 17.93
CA ASP A 351 -9.65 -9.38 16.78
C ASP A 351 -10.03 -10.85 17.00
N LEU A 352 -11.13 -11.28 16.38
CA LEU A 352 -11.58 -12.68 16.36
C LEU A 352 -11.47 -13.21 14.94
N HIS A 353 -11.04 -14.45 14.82
CA HIS A 353 -11.19 -15.17 13.56
C HIS A 353 -12.69 -15.29 13.22
N ASP A 354 -13.10 -14.97 12.00
CA ASP A 354 -14.53 -14.84 11.63
C ASP A 354 -15.35 -16.12 11.90
N LEU A 355 -14.80 -17.30 11.68
CA LEU A 355 -15.47 -18.57 12.03
C LEU A 355 -15.61 -18.78 13.55
N VAL A 356 -14.62 -18.36 14.35
CA VAL A 356 -14.70 -18.40 15.82
C VAL A 356 -15.76 -17.41 16.30
N ARG A 357 -15.81 -16.23 15.68
CA ARG A 357 -16.83 -15.21 15.93
C ARG A 357 -18.23 -15.74 15.60
N GLN A 358 -18.41 -16.38 14.44
CA GLN A 358 -19.70 -16.94 14.03
C GLN A 358 -20.15 -18.04 15.00
N TYR A 359 -19.27 -18.99 15.36
CA TYR A 359 -19.59 -19.99 16.36
C TYR A 359 -19.93 -19.38 17.73
N ALA A 360 -19.16 -18.40 18.19
CA ALA A 360 -19.42 -17.72 19.46
C ALA A 360 -20.71 -16.87 19.44
N LEU A 361 -21.08 -16.30 18.29
CA LEU A 361 -22.37 -15.64 18.07
C LEU A 361 -23.52 -16.64 18.10
N ASP A 362 -23.38 -17.81 17.47
CA ASP A 362 -24.39 -18.87 17.58
C ASP A 362 -24.62 -19.21 19.05
N GLN A 363 -23.55 -19.40 19.83
CA GLN A 363 -23.65 -19.65 21.28
C GLN A 363 -24.32 -18.51 22.05
N LEU A 364 -24.17 -17.25 21.61
CA LEU A 364 -24.85 -16.09 22.18
C LEU A 364 -26.35 -16.12 21.89
N ASP A 365 -26.71 -16.42 20.64
CA ASP A 365 -28.07 -16.37 20.13
C ASP A 365 -28.95 -17.54 20.63
N HIS A 366 -28.37 -18.57 21.26
CA HIS A 366 -29.12 -19.58 22.01
C HIS A 366 -29.83 -19.02 23.25
N ASP A 367 -29.39 -17.86 23.77
CA ASP A 367 -30.00 -17.13 24.88
C ASP A 367 -30.39 -15.72 24.40
N GLU A 368 -31.53 -15.63 23.73
CA GLU A 368 -32.01 -14.40 23.07
C GLU A 368 -32.06 -13.17 24.01
N PRO A 369 -32.54 -13.27 25.28
CA PRO A 369 -32.45 -12.16 26.23
C PRO A 369 -31.02 -11.69 26.50
N ALA A 370 -30.07 -12.62 26.68
CA ALA A 370 -28.67 -12.27 26.88
C ALA A 370 -28.06 -11.64 25.62
N ALA A 371 -28.36 -12.20 24.43
CA ALA A 371 -27.92 -11.66 23.15
C ALA A 371 -28.39 -10.21 22.94
N SER A 372 -29.67 -9.94 23.18
CA SER A 372 -30.26 -8.60 23.08
C SER A 372 -29.63 -7.63 24.08
N GLN A 373 -29.35 -8.07 25.31
CA GLN A 373 -28.66 -7.24 26.31
C GLN A 373 -27.25 -6.86 25.86
N ILE A 374 -26.48 -7.80 25.30
CA ILE A 374 -25.11 -7.54 24.82
C ILE A 374 -25.11 -6.62 23.60
N ARG A 375 -26.00 -6.83 22.62
CA ARG A 375 -26.16 -5.94 21.46
C ARG A 375 -26.58 -4.52 21.88
N THR A 376 -27.42 -4.40 22.91
CA THR A 376 -27.80 -3.10 23.48
C THR A 376 -26.63 -2.41 24.19
N ARG A 377 -25.81 -3.13 24.96
CA ARG A 377 -24.58 -2.56 25.56
C ARG A 377 -23.57 -2.12 24.49
N HIS A 378 -23.40 -2.92 23.44
CA HIS A 378 -22.59 -2.59 22.28
C HIS A 378 -23.07 -1.29 21.62
N CYS A 379 -24.38 -1.18 21.36
CA CYS A 379 -25.01 0.02 20.85
C CYS A 379 -24.75 1.25 21.74
N GLN A 380 -24.97 1.12 23.04
CA GLN A 380 -24.75 2.21 24.00
C GLN A 380 -23.28 2.65 24.04
N TYR A 381 -22.33 1.72 24.01
CA TYR A 381 -20.91 2.04 24.01
C TYR A 381 -20.52 2.91 22.80
N TYR A 382 -20.92 2.52 21.59
CA TYR A 382 -20.55 3.26 20.38
C TYR A 382 -21.32 4.58 20.23
N ALA A 383 -22.57 4.66 20.72
CA ALA A 383 -23.28 5.94 20.81
C ALA A 383 -22.54 6.91 21.75
N LEU A 384 -22.13 6.46 22.94
CA LEU A 384 -21.34 7.25 23.89
C LEU A 384 -19.93 7.58 23.37
N LEU A 385 -19.31 6.70 22.58
CA LEU A 385 -18.02 6.99 21.94
C LEU A 385 -18.17 8.15 20.95
N LEU A 386 -19.18 8.10 20.08
CA LEU A 386 -19.46 9.16 19.10
C LEU A 386 -19.80 10.48 19.79
N GLU A 387 -20.60 10.46 20.85
CA GLU A 387 -20.93 11.64 21.64
C GLU A 387 -19.68 12.26 22.29
N ARG A 388 -18.87 11.45 22.99
CA ARG A 388 -17.64 11.91 23.67
C ARG A 388 -16.59 12.45 22.69
N ARG A 389 -16.51 11.88 21.49
CA ARG A 389 -15.53 12.29 20.47
C ARG A 389 -16.00 13.48 19.63
N GLY A 390 -17.28 13.88 19.68
CA GLY A 390 -17.82 14.96 18.85
C GLY A 390 -17.10 16.30 19.00
N GLY A 391 -16.73 16.68 20.23
CA GLY A 391 -15.98 17.91 20.48
C GLY A 391 -14.56 17.88 19.90
N ALA A 392 -13.84 16.79 20.12
CA ALA A 392 -12.48 16.61 19.61
C ALA A 392 -12.45 16.44 18.08
N PHE A 393 -13.49 15.83 17.50
CA PHE A 393 -13.71 15.77 16.05
C PHE A 393 -13.80 17.16 15.41
N LYS A 394 -14.41 18.12 16.13
CA LYS A 394 -14.60 19.51 15.68
C LYS A 394 -13.45 20.45 16.08
N GLY A 395 -12.35 19.91 16.62
CA GLY A 395 -11.25 20.67 17.21
C GLY A 395 -9.87 20.33 16.63
N PRO A 396 -8.77 20.64 17.36
CA PRO A 396 -7.40 20.44 16.88
C PRO A 396 -6.98 18.98 16.74
N GLU A 397 -7.65 18.06 17.43
CA GLU A 397 -7.35 16.62 17.42
C GLU A 397 -8.07 15.87 16.28
N GLN A 398 -8.70 16.60 15.34
CA GLN A 398 -9.58 16.05 14.31
C GLN A 398 -8.97 14.88 13.53
N LEU A 399 -7.71 14.99 13.07
CA LEU A 399 -7.06 13.93 12.29
C LEU A 399 -6.94 12.62 13.08
N THR A 400 -6.52 12.71 14.34
CA THR A 400 -6.38 11.54 15.22
C THR A 400 -7.73 10.91 15.51
N VAL A 401 -8.74 11.73 15.79
CA VAL A 401 -10.11 11.27 16.09
C VAL A 401 -10.76 10.64 14.87
N VAL A 402 -10.60 11.21 13.67
CA VAL A 402 -11.11 10.61 12.43
C VAL A 402 -10.48 9.23 12.22
N ALA A 403 -9.16 9.09 12.40
CA ALA A 403 -8.50 7.78 12.28
C ALA A 403 -9.00 6.76 13.32
N GLU A 404 -9.19 7.19 14.58
CA GLU A 404 -9.78 6.36 15.64
C GLU A 404 -11.19 5.89 15.28
N LEU A 405 -12.06 6.82 14.86
CA LEU A 405 -13.45 6.51 14.55
C LEU A 405 -13.57 5.65 13.27
N MET A 406 -12.72 5.88 12.27
CA MET A 406 -12.67 5.07 11.06
C MET A 406 -12.29 3.62 11.33
N ALA A 407 -11.39 3.38 12.30
CA ALA A 407 -11.05 2.03 12.73
C ALA A 407 -12.23 1.30 13.42
N GLU A 408 -13.21 2.05 13.96
CA GLU A 408 -14.42 1.52 14.61
C GLU A 408 -15.69 1.59 13.75
N LEU A 409 -15.59 2.04 12.50
CA LEU A 409 -16.75 2.34 11.65
C LEU A 409 -17.69 1.13 11.47
N ALA A 410 -17.14 -0.09 11.36
CA ALA A 410 -17.95 -1.31 11.25
C ALA A 410 -18.81 -1.55 12.50
N ASN A 411 -18.24 -1.34 13.68
CA ASN A 411 -18.96 -1.49 14.95
C ASN A 411 -19.98 -0.35 15.15
N MET A 412 -19.65 0.88 14.75
CA MET A 412 -20.58 2.02 14.79
C MET A 412 -21.79 1.81 13.88
N ARG A 413 -21.59 1.26 12.67
CA ARG A 413 -22.70 0.90 11.76
C ARG A 413 -23.62 -0.13 12.38
N LEU A 414 -23.07 -1.19 12.97
CA LEU A 414 -23.87 -2.20 13.66
C LEU A 414 -24.63 -1.64 14.86
N ALA A 415 -23.99 -0.76 15.65
CA ALA A 415 -24.63 -0.07 16.75
C ALA A 415 -25.80 0.81 16.26
N TRP A 416 -25.59 1.58 15.19
CA TRP A 416 -26.62 2.40 14.57
C TRP A 416 -27.79 1.58 14.03
N GLU A 417 -27.51 0.48 13.33
CA GLU A 417 -28.53 -0.44 12.81
C GLU A 417 -29.36 -1.07 13.94
N TRP A 418 -28.71 -1.49 15.04
CA TRP A 418 -29.40 -2.00 16.22
C TRP A 418 -30.30 -0.93 16.84
N ALA A 419 -29.79 0.28 17.01
CA ALA A 419 -30.54 1.42 17.54
C ALA A 419 -31.75 1.78 16.67
N ALA A 420 -31.58 1.79 15.34
CA ALA A 420 -32.66 2.07 14.40
C ALA A 420 -33.74 0.97 14.43
N THR A 421 -33.33 -0.30 14.39
CA THR A 421 -34.24 -1.46 14.41
C THR A 421 -35.06 -1.52 15.70
N HIS A 422 -34.42 -1.27 16.85
CA HIS A 422 -35.07 -1.31 18.17
C HIS A 422 -35.61 0.05 18.62
N ARG A 423 -35.54 1.07 17.75
CA ARG A 423 -36.03 2.43 17.99
C ARG A 423 -35.45 3.03 19.29
N LEU A 424 -34.16 2.87 19.52
CA LEU A 424 -33.47 3.44 20.68
C LEU A 424 -33.15 4.92 20.42
N ALA A 425 -34.14 5.80 20.60
CA ALA A 425 -34.05 7.21 20.21
C ALA A 425 -32.89 7.97 20.87
N ASP A 426 -32.59 7.71 22.15
CA ASP A 426 -31.48 8.37 22.85
C ASP A 426 -30.13 8.01 22.21
N ALA A 427 -29.90 6.73 21.93
CA ALA A 427 -28.66 6.27 21.29
C ALA A 427 -28.51 6.81 19.86
N LEU A 428 -29.62 6.87 19.10
CA LEU A 428 -29.62 7.50 17.78
C LEU A 428 -29.28 8.99 17.88
N SER A 429 -29.90 9.71 18.81
CA SER A 429 -29.68 11.15 18.98
C SER A 429 -28.25 11.48 19.40
N GLN A 430 -27.67 10.71 20.34
CA GLN A 430 -26.27 10.83 20.78
C GLN A 430 -25.27 10.61 19.65
N ALA A 431 -25.53 9.63 18.79
CA ALA A 431 -24.61 9.24 17.72
C ALA A 431 -24.72 10.12 16.45
N ALA A 432 -25.90 10.71 16.19
CA ALA A 432 -26.26 11.20 14.86
C ALA A 432 -25.33 12.29 14.31
N ASP A 433 -24.95 13.28 15.12
CA ASP A 433 -24.13 14.42 14.67
C ASP A 433 -22.70 13.99 14.30
N THR A 434 -21.98 13.33 15.21
CA THR A 434 -20.60 12.87 14.92
C THR A 434 -20.57 11.85 13.79
N LEU A 435 -21.55 10.94 13.72
CA LEU A 435 -21.64 9.96 12.64
C LEU A 435 -21.90 10.63 11.28
N PHE A 436 -22.79 11.64 11.24
CA PHE A 436 -23.02 12.45 10.06
C PHE A 436 -21.74 13.12 9.58
N TRP A 437 -21.04 13.84 10.46
CA TRP A 437 -19.82 14.56 10.10
C TRP A 437 -18.67 13.62 9.71
N LEU A 438 -18.59 12.42 10.30
CA LEU A 438 -17.64 11.40 9.88
C LEU A 438 -17.90 10.97 8.43
N TYR A 439 -19.15 10.62 8.10
CA TYR A 439 -19.52 10.24 6.73
C TYR A 439 -19.31 11.38 5.73
N GLU A 440 -19.63 12.59 6.14
CA GLU A 440 -19.50 13.79 5.32
C GLU A 440 -18.03 14.12 5.03
N SER A 441 -17.17 14.14 6.06
CA SER A 441 -15.73 14.38 5.90
C SER A 441 -15.03 13.31 5.05
N GLN A 442 -15.55 12.08 5.06
CA GLN A 442 -15.03 10.98 4.24
C GLN A 442 -15.73 10.86 2.87
N SER A 443 -16.58 11.83 2.50
CA SER A 443 -17.30 11.88 1.23
C SER A 443 -18.18 10.64 0.94
N ASN A 444 -18.68 9.98 1.98
CA ASN A 444 -19.48 8.75 1.91
C ASN A 444 -20.99 9.02 1.79
N CYS A 445 -21.38 10.01 0.98
CA CYS A 445 -22.77 10.44 0.86
C CYS A 445 -23.70 9.34 0.32
N ARG A 446 -23.19 8.42 -0.52
CA ARG A 446 -23.94 7.27 -1.08
C ARG A 446 -24.47 6.33 0.00
N GLU A 447 -23.65 6.05 1.00
CA GLU A 447 -24.04 5.20 2.12
C GLU A 447 -24.82 5.95 3.21
N GLY A 448 -24.62 7.27 3.33
CA GLY A 448 -25.33 8.11 4.29
C GLY A 448 -26.86 8.11 4.10
N VAL A 449 -27.34 8.17 2.85
CA VAL A 449 -28.80 8.18 2.56
C VAL A 449 -29.53 6.94 3.10
N PRO A 450 -29.13 5.69 2.79
CA PRO A 450 -29.79 4.50 3.33
C PRO A 450 -29.57 4.36 4.84
N LEU A 451 -28.39 4.72 5.38
CA LEU A 451 -28.09 4.61 6.81
C LEU A 451 -29.04 5.44 7.69
N PHE A 452 -29.21 6.73 7.37
CA PHE A 452 -30.14 7.59 8.10
C PHE A 452 -31.60 7.29 7.69
N GLY A 453 -31.83 6.85 6.46
CA GLY A 453 -33.15 6.44 5.98
C GLY A 453 -33.77 5.27 6.74
N GLN A 454 -32.95 4.31 7.19
CA GLN A 454 -33.42 3.20 8.04
C GLN A 454 -33.95 3.72 9.38
N ALA A 455 -33.21 4.63 10.03
CA ALA A 455 -33.66 5.24 11.29
C ALA A 455 -34.95 6.06 11.09
N VAL A 456 -35.04 6.83 10.01
CA VAL A 456 -36.25 7.58 9.64
C VAL A 456 -37.45 6.64 9.48
N HIS A 457 -37.29 5.55 8.72
CA HIS A 457 -38.37 4.59 8.48
C HIS A 457 -38.85 3.93 9.78
N SER A 458 -37.92 3.45 10.62
CA SER A 458 -38.26 2.78 11.88
C SER A 458 -38.93 3.70 12.89
N LEU A 459 -38.47 4.96 13.01
CA LEU A 459 -39.01 5.92 13.97
C LEU A 459 -40.38 6.50 13.56
N GLN A 460 -40.75 6.45 12.26
CA GLN A 460 -42.03 6.95 11.76
C GLN A 460 -43.22 6.03 12.05
N GLN A 461 -42.99 4.74 12.29
CA GLN A 461 -44.03 3.72 12.41
C GLN A 461 -44.69 3.66 13.80
N ASP A 462 -44.77 4.77 14.54
CA ASP A 462 -45.10 4.73 15.97
C ASP A 462 -46.42 5.44 16.37
N GLY A 463 -47.10 4.83 17.34
CA GLY A 463 -48.42 5.20 17.86
C GLY A 463 -48.36 5.99 19.18
N GLU A 464 -49.44 5.94 19.98
CA GLU A 464 -49.59 6.76 21.20
C GLU A 464 -48.52 6.47 22.27
N ARG A 465 -47.77 7.52 22.66
CA ARG A 465 -46.71 7.48 23.68
C ARG A 465 -46.82 8.62 24.69
N SER A 466 -46.16 8.49 25.84
CA SER A 466 -46.00 9.61 26.79
C SER A 466 -45.29 10.81 26.15
N ALA A 467 -45.51 12.01 26.71
CA ALA A 467 -45.01 13.26 26.13
C ALA A 467 -43.47 13.35 26.11
N GLU A 468 -42.80 12.84 27.15
CA GLU A 468 -41.35 12.84 27.27
C GLU A 468 -40.70 11.91 26.24
N VAL A 469 -41.19 10.66 26.15
CA VAL A 469 -40.69 9.67 25.19
C VAL A 469 -40.95 10.12 23.75
N ARG A 470 -42.07 10.79 23.51
CA ARG A 470 -42.40 11.40 22.21
C ARG A 470 -41.41 12.50 21.83
N SER A 471 -40.95 13.30 22.78
CA SER A 471 -39.99 14.39 22.53
C SER A 471 -38.60 13.86 22.13
N ALA A 472 -38.08 12.83 22.83
CA ALA A 472 -36.82 12.19 22.47
C ALA A 472 -36.89 11.53 21.07
N TYR A 473 -38.02 10.91 20.73
CA TYR A 473 -38.26 10.34 19.41
C TYR A 473 -38.33 11.39 18.31
N HIS A 474 -39.05 12.49 18.54
CA HIS A 474 -39.11 13.60 17.58
C HIS A 474 -37.74 14.25 17.37
N LEU A 475 -36.92 14.35 18.42
CA LEU A 475 -35.54 14.82 18.29
C LEU A 475 -34.71 13.90 17.38
N ALA A 476 -34.67 12.60 17.69
CA ALA A 476 -33.91 11.63 16.90
C ALA A 476 -34.41 11.53 15.44
N LEU A 477 -35.73 11.52 15.24
CA LEU A 477 -36.33 11.51 13.90
C LEU A 477 -36.02 12.81 13.15
N GLY A 478 -36.11 13.96 13.82
CA GLY A 478 -35.78 15.25 13.26
C GLY A 478 -34.32 15.31 12.80
N GLN A 479 -33.37 14.90 13.64
CA GLN A 479 -31.96 14.81 13.29
C GLN A 479 -31.72 13.86 12.10
N ALA A 480 -32.30 12.65 12.13
CA ALA A 480 -32.14 11.68 11.05
C ALA A 480 -32.71 12.20 9.72
N LEU A 481 -33.87 12.87 9.72
CA LEU A 481 -34.44 13.53 8.56
C LEU A 481 -33.52 14.64 8.03
N SER A 482 -32.92 15.45 8.92
CA SER A 482 -31.98 16.50 8.55
C SER A 482 -30.76 15.95 7.81
N TYR A 483 -30.10 14.95 8.40
CA TYR A 483 -28.89 14.36 7.84
C TYR A 483 -29.17 13.54 6.57
N GLN A 484 -30.28 12.81 6.52
CA GLN A 484 -30.72 12.16 5.28
C GLN A 484 -31.01 13.19 4.18
N GLY A 485 -31.70 14.28 4.52
CA GLY A 485 -32.02 15.36 3.60
C GLY A 485 -30.77 16.04 3.02
N PHE A 486 -29.76 16.25 3.86
CA PHE A 486 -28.45 16.75 3.43
C PHE A 486 -27.76 15.79 2.46
N PHE A 487 -27.69 14.48 2.76
CA PHE A 487 -27.06 13.53 1.83
C PHE A 487 -27.84 13.35 0.53
N CYS A 488 -29.18 13.45 0.56
CA CYS A 488 -30.00 13.52 -0.65
C CYS A 488 -29.60 14.72 -1.50
N TYR A 489 -29.42 15.90 -0.90
CA TYR A 489 -28.91 17.08 -1.60
C TYR A 489 -27.53 16.81 -2.22
N ARG A 490 -26.59 16.21 -1.49
CA ARG A 490 -25.24 15.89 -2.01
C ARG A 490 -25.24 14.89 -3.17
N GLN A 491 -26.25 14.03 -3.26
CA GLN A 491 -26.43 13.09 -4.37
C GLN A 491 -27.24 13.66 -5.55
N GLY A 492 -27.56 14.97 -5.55
CA GLY A 492 -28.37 15.60 -6.59
C GLY A 492 -29.88 15.35 -6.45
N GLN A 493 -30.34 14.72 -5.38
CA GLN A 493 -31.78 14.50 -5.10
C GLN A 493 -32.38 15.71 -4.38
N HIS A 494 -32.20 16.92 -4.93
CA HIS A 494 -32.51 18.17 -4.23
C HIS A 494 -33.99 18.33 -3.82
N PRO A 495 -35.00 17.97 -4.64
CA PRO A 495 -36.40 18.06 -4.22
C PRO A 495 -36.73 17.17 -3.01
N ARG A 496 -36.19 15.95 -3.00
CA ARG A 496 -36.31 15.02 -1.87
C ARG A 496 -35.54 15.53 -0.65
N GLY A 497 -34.34 16.08 -0.84
CA GLY A 497 -33.55 16.70 0.21
C GLY A 497 -34.32 17.84 0.90
N ARG A 498 -34.95 18.73 0.12
CA ARG A 498 -35.80 19.81 0.64
C ARG A 498 -36.98 19.29 1.44
N ASP A 499 -37.73 18.32 0.91
CA ASP A 499 -38.90 17.75 1.62
C ASP A 499 -38.50 17.20 3.00
N LEU A 500 -37.43 16.38 3.05
CA LEU A 500 -36.93 15.80 4.29
C LEU A 500 -36.50 16.88 5.30
N LEU A 501 -35.81 17.93 4.83
CA LEU A 501 -35.38 19.05 5.65
C LEU A 501 -36.54 19.92 6.15
N GLN A 502 -37.57 20.15 5.32
CA GLN A 502 -38.79 20.87 5.75
C GLN A 502 -39.53 20.10 6.84
N ARG A 503 -39.66 18.78 6.68
CA ARG A 503 -40.28 17.90 7.67
C ARG A 503 -39.45 17.85 8.96
N SER A 504 -38.13 17.80 8.85
CA SER A 504 -37.22 17.89 9.99
C SER A 504 -37.40 19.20 10.75
N HIS A 505 -37.39 20.34 10.06
CA HIS A 505 -37.57 21.66 10.64
C HIS A 505 -38.90 21.79 11.36
N ALA A 506 -40.00 21.39 10.74
CA ALA A 506 -41.34 21.42 11.34
C ALA A 506 -41.45 20.52 12.59
N LEU A 507 -40.77 19.37 12.59
CA LEU A 507 -40.76 18.44 13.72
C LEU A 507 -39.93 18.94 14.91
N LEU A 508 -38.83 19.66 14.63
CA LEU A 508 -37.90 20.16 15.64
C LEU A 508 -38.32 21.51 16.23
N GLN A 509 -39.13 22.30 15.50
CA GLN A 509 -39.59 23.62 15.95
C GLN A 509 -40.24 23.62 17.34
N PRO A 510 -41.14 22.68 17.69
CA PRO A 510 -41.70 22.61 19.05
C PRO A 510 -40.67 22.26 20.16
N LEU A 511 -39.50 21.73 19.79
CA LEU A 511 -38.45 21.29 20.72
C LEU A 511 -37.36 22.34 20.98
N ALA A 512 -37.45 23.51 20.33
CA ALA A 512 -36.46 24.60 20.37
C ALA A 512 -36.21 25.20 21.78
N SER A 513 -37.11 24.93 22.73
CA SER A 513 -36.97 25.33 24.13
C SER A 513 -35.83 24.58 24.84
N SER A 514 -35.53 23.34 24.43
CA SER A 514 -34.43 22.54 24.98
C SER A 514 -33.11 22.80 24.23
N PRO A 515 -31.94 22.78 24.89
CA PRO A 515 -30.66 22.93 24.19
C PRO A 515 -30.43 21.92 23.06
N PRO A 516 -30.70 20.60 23.23
CA PRO A 516 -30.54 19.63 22.14
C PRO A 516 -31.52 19.87 20.98
N GLY A 517 -32.78 20.21 21.28
CA GLY A 517 -33.78 20.52 20.25
C GLY A 517 -33.45 21.80 19.49
N ARG A 518 -32.93 22.83 20.16
CA ARG A 518 -32.45 24.06 19.52
C ARG A 518 -31.24 23.81 18.62
N ALA A 519 -30.29 22.99 19.06
CA ALA A 519 -29.11 22.65 18.25
C ALA A 519 -29.52 21.87 16.99
N ALA A 520 -30.40 20.88 17.14
CA ALA A 520 -30.93 20.13 16.02
C ALA A 520 -31.73 21.02 15.05
N LEU A 521 -32.57 21.93 15.55
CA LEU A 521 -33.31 22.89 14.74
C LEU A 521 -32.36 23.82 13.98
N ALA A 522 -31.34 24.35 14.65
CA ALA A 522 -30.37 25.24 14.01
C ALA A 522 -29.66 24.56 12.83
N ASN A 523 -29.26 23.29 12.97
CA ASN A 523 -28.69 22.50 11.88
C ASN A 523 -29.71 22.26 10.76
N ALA A 524 -30.96 21.93 11.10
CA ALA A 524 -32.03 21.76 10.13
C ALA A 524 -32.30 23.04 9.33
N SER A 525 -32.35 24.20 9.98
CA SER A 525 -32.52 25.52 9.35
C SER A 525 -31.33 25.85 8.44
N ALA A 526 -30.10 25.59 8.90
CA ALA A 526 -28.89 25.82 8.10
C ALA A 526 -28.90 24.99 6.81
N PHE A 527 -29.16 23.68 6.91
CA PHE A 527 -29.19 22.80 5.76
C PHE A 527 -30.40 23.10 4.85
N LEU A 528 -31.58 23.36 5.40
CA LEU A 528 -32.75 23.76 4.61
C LEU A 528 -32.49 25.07 3.86
N GLY A 529 -31.86 26.04 4.52
CA GLY A 529 -31.48 27.31 3.91
C GLY A 529 -30.53 27.13 2.75
N MET A 530 -29.48 26.31 2.91
CA MET A 530 -28.54 25.95 1.84
C MET A 530 -29.24 25.29 0.65
N VAL A 531 -30.08 24.28 0.88
CA VAL A 531 -30.79 23.58 -0.21
C VAL A 531 -31.76 24.52 -0.93
N THR A 532 -32.52 25.30 -0.16
CA THR A 532 -33.51 26.27 -0.69
C THR A 532 -32.83 27.34 -1.55
N TYR A 533 -31.69 27.84 -1.09
CA TYR A 533 -30.85 28.76 -1.85
C TYR A 533 -30.38 28.12 -3.18
N GLY A 534 -29.82 26.90 -3.14
CA GLY A 534 -29.31 26.21 -4.33
C GLY A 534 -30.37 25.90 -5.40
N MET A 535 -31.65 25.84 -5.02
CA MET A 535 -32.78 25.69 -5.96
C MET A 535 -33.32 27.04 -6.49
N GLY A 536 -32.69 28.16 -6.16
CA GLY A 536 -33.03 29.49 -6.68
C GLY A 536 -33.95 30.34 -5.81
N ASP A 537 -34.43 29.86 -4.65
CA ASP A 537 -35.18 30.69 -3.70
C ASP A 537 -34.23 31.37 -2.71
N TYR A 538 -33.55 32.39 -3.22
CA TYR A 538 -32.48 33.10 -2.51
C TYR A 538 -32.96 33.78 -1.22
N GLN A 539 -34.18 34.37 -1.24
CA GLN A 539 -34.73 35.09 -0.08
C GLN A 539 -35.13 34.14 1.05
N ALA A 540 -35.78 33.01 0.74
CA ALA A 540 -36.11 32.03 1.77
C ALA A 540 -34.83 31.36 2.30
N GLY A 541 -33.89 31.02 1.43
CA GLY A 541 -32.61 30.43 1.80
C GLY A 541 -31.80 31.30 2.77
N HIS A 542 -31.67 32.60 2.47
CA HIS A 542 -30.95 33.55 3.31
C HIS A 542 -31.56 33.66 4.72
N ARG A 543 -32.89 33.85 4.81
CA ARG A 543 -33.59 33.95 6.10
C ARG A 543 -33.37 32.72 7.00
N LEU A 544 -33.42 31.52 6.42
CA LEU A 544 -33.21 30.27 7.15
C LEU A 544 -31.76 30.11 7.65
N LEU A 545 -30.78 30.56 6.85
CA LEU A 545 -29.37 30.56 7.26
C LEU A 545 -29.10 31.57 8.39
N GLU A 546 -29.72 32.76 8.33
CA GLU A 546 -29.65 33.74 9.42
C GLU A 546 -30.29 33.24 10.71
N GLU A 547 -31.47 32.60 10.61
CA GLU A 547 -32.15 31.96 11.74
C GLU A 547 -31.25 30.90 12.40
N GLY A 548 -30.65 30.01 11.60
CA GLY A 548 -29.71 29.01 12.07
C GLY A 548 -28.47 29.61 12.75
N LEU A 549 -27.88 30.66 12.16
CA LEU A 549 -26.74 31.37 12.73
C LEU A 549 -27.07 32.02 14.08
N GLN A 550 -28.24 32.64 14.22
CA GLN A 550 -28.69 33.23 15.48
C GLN A 550 -28.82 32.16 16.57
N MET A 551 -29.41 31.01 16.25
CA MET A 551 -29.55 29.90 17.20
C MET A 551 -28.18 29.33 17.62
N GLN A 552 -27.25 29.14 16.67
CA GLN A 552 -25.90 28.64 16.97
C GLN A 552 -25.10 29.60 17.83
N ARG A 553 -25.18 30.92 17.56
CA ARG A 553 -24.56 31.94 18.42
C ARG A 553 -25.16 31.92 19.83
N ALA A 554 -26.47 31.76 19.95
CA ALA A 554 -27.14 31.64 21.26
C ALA A 554 -26.76 30.36 22.03
N LEU A 555 -26.26 29.33 21.34
CA LEU A 555 -25.76 28.08 21.91
C LEU A 555 -24.23 28.10 22.16
N ASP A 556 -23.52 29.17 21.78
CA ASP A 556 -22.05 29.23 21.69
C ASP A 556 -21.46 28.09 20.83
N ASP A 557 -22.22 27.61 19.84
CA ASP A 557 -21.74 26.62 18.87
C ASP A 557 -20.97 27.31 17.75
N ARG A 558 -19.66 27.48 17.98
CA ARG A 558 -18.74 28.10 17.02
C ARG A 558 -18.61 27.31 15.72
N TRP A 559 -18.75 25.98 15.78
CA TRP A 559 -18.69 25.13 14.61
C TRP A 559 -19.89 25.38 13.70
N GLY A 560 -21.09 25.29 14.28
CA GLY A 560 -22.32 25.60 13.57
C GLY A 560 -22.27 27.01 12.97
N ALA A 561 -21.89 28.00 13.78
CA ALA A 561 -21.82 29.39 13.34
C ALA A 561 -20.87 29.58 12.15
N ALA A 562 -19.69 28.94 12.16
CA ALA A 562 -18.76 28.98 11.03
C ALA A 562 -19.35 28.37 9.75
N VAL A 563 -20.11 27.28 9.87
CA VAL A 563 -20.83 26.64 8.74
C VAL A 563 -21.89 27.59 8.18
N CYS A 564 -22.74 28.20 9.01
CA CYS A 564 -23.76 29.14 8.55
C CYS A 564 -23.14 30.39 7.90
N LEU A 565 -22.12 30.99 8.51
CA LEU A 565 -21.38 32.12 7.93
C LEU A 565 -20.77 31.78 6.58
N ARG A 566 -20.25 30.54 6.41
CA ARG A 566 -19.73 30.07 5.13
C ARG A 566 -20.81 30.06 4.05
N HIS A 567 -21.98 29.51 4.36
CA HIS A 567 -23.09 29.45 3.42
C HIS A 567 -23.69 30.83 3.11
N LEU A 568 -23.81 31.72 4.09
CA LEU A 568 -24.20 33.12 3.86
C LEU A 568 -23.17 33.86 2.99
N GLY A 569 -21.88 33.60 3.20
CA GLY A 569 -20.81 34.17 2.38
C GLY A 569 -20.86 33.70 0.92
N LEU A 570 -21.10 32.41 0.67
CA LEU A 570 -21.32 31.88 -0.67
C LEU A 570 -22.59 32.46 -1.31
N ALA A 571 -23.67 32.64 -0.53
CA ALA A 571 -24.87 33.28 -1.00
C ALA A 571 -24.66 34.75 -1.42
N ALA A 572 -23.83 35.50 -0.67
CA ALA A 572 -23.44 36.86 -1.03
C ALA A 572 -22.54 36.89 -2.29
N TYR A 573 -21.67 35.88 -2.46
CA TYR A 573 -20.86 35.72 -3.66
C TYR A 573 -21.71 35.52 -4.91
N ASP A 574 -22.70 34.62 -4.87
CA ASP A 574 -23.60 34.33 -5.99
C ASP A 574 -24.47 35.55 -6.37
N GLN A 575 -24.76 36.43 -5.41
CA GLN A 575 -25.44 37.72 -5.63
C GLN A 575 -24.50 38.83 -6.15
N GLY A 576 -23.19 38.57 -6.25
CA GLY A 576 -22.20 39.55 -6.69
C GLY A 576 -21.78 40.56 -5.61
N VAL A 577 -22.20 40.38 -4.36
CA VAL A 577 -21.84 41.25 -3.23
C VAL A 577 -20.52 40.79 -2.60
N TYR A 578 -19.43 40.85 -3.37
CA TYR A 578 -18.16 40.23 -3.01
C TYR A 578 -17.50 40.78 -1.73
N ALA A 579 -17.76 42.03 -1.37
CA ALA A 579 -17.23 42.62 -0.14
C ALA A 579 -17.87 41.99 1.12
N GLU A 580 -19.18 41.80 1.09
CA GLU A 580 -19.92 41.13 2.15
C GLU A 580 -19.56 39.64 2.21
N ALA A 581 -19.46 38.98 1.05
CA ALA A 581 -18.99 37.60 0.94
C ALA A 581 -17.63 37.42 1.63
N ARG A 582 -16.66 38.27 1.30
CA ARG A 582 -15.33 38.24 1.92
C ARG A 582 -15.40 38.46 3.43
N HIS A 583 -16.23 39.39 3.92
CA HIS A 583 -16.40 39.64 5.35
C HIS A 583 -16.93 38.41 6.10
N LEU A 584 -18.06 37.84 5.64
CA LEU A 584 -18.69 36.66 6.25
C LEU A 584 -17.77 35.43 6.24
N LEU A 585 -17.08 35.19 5.13
CA LEU A 585 -16.14 34.08 5.01
C LEU A 585 -14.87 34.27 5.85
N SER A 586 -14.42 35.52 6.03
CA SER A 586 -13.30 35.83 6.93
C SER A 586 -13.67 35.57 8.39
N GLU A 587 -14.90 35.91 8.80
CA GLU A 587 -15.42 35.57 10.13
C GLU A 587 -15.50 34.05 10.32
N SER A 588 -16.02 33.32 9.31
CA SER A 588 -16.05 31.85 9.30
C SER A 588 -14.64 31.25 9.46
N LEU A 589 -13.66 31.76 8.72
CA LEU A 589 -12.27 31.31 8.82
C LEU A 589 -11.66 31.61 10.20
N ALA A 590 -11.95 32.79 10.77
CA ALA A 590 -11.45 33.17 12.09
C ALA A 590 -11.98 32.24 13.19
N LEU A 591 -13.28 31.91 13.17
CA LEU A 591 -13.86 30.91 14.08
C LEU A 591 -13.22 29.55 13.88
N SER A 592 -13.06 29.11 12.63
CA SER A 592 -12.48 27.82 12.28
C SER A 592 -11.04 27.67 12.78
N ARG A 593 -10.21 28.72 12.61
CA ARG A 593 -8.84 28.78 13.13
C ARG A 593 -8.80 28.79 14.66
N ALA A 594 -9.72 29.51 15.30
CA ALA A 594 -9.81 29.52 16.76
C ALA A 594 -10.19 28.14 17.35
N MET A 595 -10.96 27.34 16.63
CA MET A 595 -11.28 25.95 17.00
C MET A 595 -10.16 24.96 16.65
N GLY A 596 -9.27 25.30 15.72
CA GLY A 596 -8.25 24.38 15.21
C GLY A 596 -8.81 23.27 14.30
N SER A 597 -10.01 23.42 13.77
CA SER A 597 -10.59 22.41 12.87
C SER A 597 -10.00 22.50 11.47
N HIS A 598 -9.31 21.43 11.05
CA HIS A 598 -8.74 21.34 9.72
C HIS A 598 -9.82 21.36 8.64
N TRP A 599 -10.92 20.64 8.86
CA TRP A 599 -12.05 20.58 7.93
C TRP A 599 -12.72 21.95 7.76
N ALA A 600 -13.06 22.63 8.87
CA ALA A 600 -13.72 23.91 8.80
C ALA A 600 -12.82 24.97 8.15
N ILE A 601 -11.52 25.00 8.50
CA ILE A 601 -10.53 25.88 7.87
C ILE A 601 -10.46 25.64 6.36
N ALA A 602 -10.35 24.38 5.91
CA ALA A 602 -10.30 24.05 4.50
C ALA A 602 -11.53 24.55 3.74
N THR A 603 -12.73 24.33 4.28
CA THR A 603 -13.97 24.77 3.63
C THR A 603 -14.09 26.29 3.53
N SER A 604 -13.67 27.04 4.56
CA SER A 604 -13.68 28.51 4.53
C SER A 604 -12.62 29.08 3.59
N LEU A 605 -11.43 28.48 3.54
CA LEU A 605 -10.37 28.86 2.60
C LEU A 605 -10.77 28.60 1.15
N ASN A 606 -11.41 27.47 0.85
CA ASN A 606 -11.96 27.20 -0.48
C ASN A 606 -12.93 28.30 -0.93
N ALA A 607 -13.88 28.66 -0.07
CA ALA A 607 -14.84 29.72 -0.38
C ALA A 607 -14.16 31.09 -0.54
N LEU A 608 -13.20 31.44 0.31
CA LEU A 608 -12.43 32.69 0.20
C LEU A 608 -11.59 32.74 -1.08
N GLY A 609 -11.01 31.61 -1.49
CA GLY A 609 -10.26 31.48 -2.74
C GLY A 609 -11.14 31.81 -3.95
N THR A 610 -12.37 31.30 -3.99
CA THR A 610 -13.35 31.63 -5.05
C THR A 610 -13.73 33.11 -5.05
N VAL A 611 -13.93 33.71 -3.87
CA VAL A 611 -14.22 35.16 -3.76
C VAL A 611 -13.03 36.00 -4.22
N ALA A 612 -11.80 35.65 -3.82
CA ALA A 612 -10.59 36.32 -4.23
C ALA A 612 -10.39 36.24 -5.75
N TYR A 613 -10.69 35.09 -6.37
CA TYR A 613 -10.69 34.93 -7.83
C TYR A 613 -11.67 35.90 -8.51
N ALA A 614 -12.92 35.98 -8.04
CA ALA A 614 -13.91 36.89 -8.63
C ALA A 614 -13.56 38.38 -8.45
N GLN A 615 -12.75 38.71 -7.44
CA GLN A 615 -12.23 40.06 -7.22
C GLN A 615 -10.93 40.34 -8.01
N GLY A 616 -10.46 39.40 -8.84
CA GLY A 616 -9.24 39.52 -9.62
C GLY A 616 -7.94 39.29 -8.84
N GLY A 617 -8.04 38.88 -7.57
CA GLY A 617 -6.91 38.56 -6.70
C GLY A 617 -6.38 37.14 -6.93
N TYR A 618 -5.91 36.84 -8.15
CA TYR A 618 -5.57 35.46 -8.55
C TYR A 618 -4.44 34.83 -7.73
N VAL A 619 -3.43 35.61 -7.32
CA VAL A 619 -2.32 35.11 -6.49
C VAL A 619 -2.79 34.79 -5.07
N GLU A 620 -3.62 35.66 -4.49
CA GLU A 620 -4.25 35.41 -3.17
C GLU A 620 -5.15 34.16 -3.25
N ALA A 621 -5.98 34.07 -4.28
CA ALA A 621 -6.84 32.91 -4.52
C ALA A 621 -6.02 31.61 -4.62
N GLN A 622 -4.92 31.62 -5.37
CA GLN A 622 -4.03 30.48 -5.50
C GLN A 622 -3.47 30.02 -4.15
N GLN A 623 -3.00 30.96 -3.31
CA GLN A 623 -2.44 30.64 -1.99
C GLN A 623 -3.48 30.01 -1.07
N LEU A 624 -4.68 30.61 -0.99
CA LEU A 624 -5.78 30.12 -0.16
C LEU A 624 -6.21 28.70 -0.58
N LEU A 625 -6.30 28.46 -1.89
CA LEU A 625 -6.74 27.16 -2.44
C LEU A 625 -5.69 26.06 -2.26
N TYR A 626 -4.40 26.37 -2.34
CA TYR A 626 -3.36 25.38 -2.03
C TYR A 626 -3.35 24.98 -0.55
N GLU A 627 -3.53 25.94 0.37
CA GLU A 627 -3.68 25.64 1.79
C GLU A 627 -4.93 24.77 2.04
N ALA A 628 -6.06 25.10 1.41
CA ALA A 628 -7.29 24.33 1.51
C ALA A 628 -7.15 22.90 0.97
N LEU A 629 -6.46 22.72 -0.18
CA LEU A 629 -6.21 21.42 -0.78
C LEU A 629 -5.34 20.55 0.11
N ALA A 630 -4.25 21.09 0.67
CA ALA A 630 -3.36 20.36 1.57
C ALA A 630 -4.09 19.86 2.83
N LEU A 631 -4.92 20.72 3.44
CA LEU A 631 -5.75 20.34 4.59
C LEU A 631 -6.77 19.26 4.23
N SER A 632 -7.46 19.41 3.09
CA SER A 632 -8.45 18.43 2.62
C SER A 632 -7.82 17.05 2.35
N GLN A 633 -6.64 17.02 1.72
CA GLN A 633 -5.90 15.78 1.47
C GLN A 633 -5.47 15.09 2.76
N SER A 634 -5.04 15.85 3.77
CA SER A 634 -4.65 15.30 5.08
C SER A 634 -5.80 14.56 5.79
N LEU A 635 -7.05 15.00 5.55
CA LEU A 635 -8.27 14.41 6.09
C LEU A 635 -8.86 13.30 5.21
N ALA A 636 -8.27 13.04 4.04
CA ALA A 636 -8.86 12.25 2.96
C ALA A 636 -10.25 12.78 2.54
N ASP A 637 -10.49 14.09 2.66
CA ASP A 637 -11.72 14.73 2.24
C ASP A 637 -11.71 14.98 0.73
N ARG A 638 -12.32 14.05 0.00
CA ARG A 638 -12.34 14.05 -1.46
C ARG A 638 -13.21 15.18 -2.02
N TYR A 639 -14.32 15.51 -1.38
CA TYR A 639 -15.20 16.59 -1.80
C TYR A 639 -14.48 17.94 -1.77
N ASN A 640 -13.89 18.30 -0.64
CA ASN A 640 -13.21 19.59 -0.52
C ASN A 640 -11.92 19.66 -1.33
N SER A 641 -11.25 18.52 -1.54
CA SER A 641 -10.12 18.41 -2.48
C SER A 641 -10.55 18.72 -3.91
N ALA A 642 -11.63 18.10 -4.40
CA ALA A 642 -12.13 18.33 -5.75
C ALA A 642 -12.63 19.77 -5.96
N SER A 643 -13.24 20.36 -4.93
CA SER A 643 -13.66 21.77 -4.94
C SER A 643 -12.47 22.71 -5.07
N ALA A 644 -11.41 22.51 -4.28
CA ALA A 644 -10.17 23.28 -4.35
C ALA A 644 -9.52 23.15 -5.73
N GLN A 645 -9.47 21.94 -6.29
CA GLN A 645 -8.92 21.66 -7.62
C GLN A 645 -9.71 22.36 -8.73
N SER A 646 -11.04 22.35 -8.67
CA SER A 646 -11.89 23.07 -9.64
C SER A 646 -11.57 24.57 -9.65
N ALA A 647 -11.47 25.17 -8.45
CA ALA A 647 -11.11 26.57 -8.30
C ALA A 647 -9.67 26.90 -8.73
N LEU A 648 -8.71 26.00 -8.46
CA LEU A 648 -7.34 26.12 -8.97
C LEU A 648 -7.31 26.07 -10.50
N GLY A 649 -8.15 25.25 -11.13
CA GLY A 649 -8.34 25.23 -12.58
C GLY A 649 -8.69 26.61 -13.12
N MET A 650 -9.67 27.28 -12.52
CA MET A 650 -10.05 28.65 -12.89
C MET A 650 -8.92 29.67 -12.67
N VAL A 651 -8.24 29.58 -11.52
CA VAL A 651 -7.14 30.50 -11.18
C VAL A 651 -5.97 30.37 -12.14
N HIS A 652 -5.54 29.14 -12.46
CA HIS A 652 -4.45 28.89 -13.41
C HIS A 652 -4.81 29.35 -14.83
N GLN A 653 -6.08 29.19 -15.24
CA GLN A 653 -6.56 29.74 -16.50
C GLN A 653 -6.43 31.27 -16.55
N ALA A 654 -6.85 31.96 -15.49
CA ALA A 654 -6.76 33.42 -15.41
C ALA A 654 -5.30 33.93 -15.35
N LEU A 655 -4.38 33.11 -14.82
CA LEU A 655 -2.94 33.39 -14.81
C LEU A 655 -2.24 33.05 -16.14
N GLY A 656 -2.95 32.44 -17.09
CA GLY A 656 -2.42 32.07 -18.41
C GLY A 656 -1.74 30.70 -18.48
N ASP A 657 -1.83 29.87 -17.44
CA ASP A 657 -1.31 28.50 -17.42
C ASP A 657 -2.43 27.49 -17.79
N GLY A 658 -2.80 27.48 -19.07
CA GLY A 658 -3.81 26.55 -19.62
C GLY A 658 -3.50 25.06 -19.37
N PRO A 659 -2.25 24.59 -19.55
CA PRO A 659 -1.88 23.21 -19.22
C PRO A 659 -2.12 22.84 -17.75
N ALA A 660 -1.81 23.73 -16.80
CA ALA A 660 -2.12 23.49 -15.39
C ALA A 660 -3.63 23.56 -15.13
N ALA A 661 -4.33 24.54 -15.70
CA ALA A 661 -5.78 24.68 -15.59
C ALA A 661 -6.50 23.38 -16.00
N ARG A 662 -6.13 22.83 -17.16
CA ARG A 662 -6.67 21.57 -17.67
C ARG A 662 -6.43 20.40 -16.71
N ARG A 663 -5.21 20.22 -16.18
CA ARG A 663 -4.90 19.14 -15.23
C ARG A 663 -5.77 19.24 -13.97
N TRP A 664 -5.97 20.44 -13.45
CA TRP A 664 -6.78 20.66 -12.25
C TRP A 664 -8.27 20.39 -12.48
N PHE A 665 -8.82 20.83 -13.62
CA PHE A 665 -10.19 20.50 -13.99
C PHE A 665 -10.40 18.99 -14.18
N GLU A 666 -9.49 18.32 -14.90
CA GLU A 666 -9.55 16.88 -15.13
C GLU A 666 -9.48 16.09 -13.80
N ALA A 667 -8.58 16.47 -12.88
CA ALA A 667 -8.48 15.86 -11.56
C ALA A 667 -9.78 16.02 -10.74
N SER A 668 -10.35 17.23 -10.74
CA SER A 668 -11.60 17.53 -10.05
C SER A 668 -12.78 16.70 -10.60
N ILE A 669 -12.92 16.63 -11.92
CA ILE A 669 -14.00 15.89 -12.60
C ILE A 669 -13.95 14.39 -12.27
N VAL A 670 -12.75 13.79 -12.21
CA VAL A 670 -12.59 12.37 -11.82
C VAL A 670 -13.17 12.14 -10.43
N ILE A 671 -12.79 12.97 -9.46
CA ILE A 671 -13.26 12.81 -8.08
C ILE A 671 -14.78 13.00 -8.00
N TRP A 672 -15.34 14.01 -8.67
CA TRP A 672 -16.80 14.26 -8.66
C TRP A 672 -17.59 13.05 -9.17
N ARG A 673 -17.13 12.43 -10.26
CA ARG A 673 -17.75 11.22 -10.82
C ARG A 673 -17.66 10.04 -9.84
N GLU A 674 -16.49 9.85 -9.22
CA GLU A 674 -16.28 8.74 -8.28
C GLU A 674 -17.18 8.86 -7.04
N ILE A 675 -17.29 10.05 -6.45
CA ILE A 675 -18.18 10.25 -5.29
C ILE A 675 -19.67 10.35 -5.68
N GLY A 676 -19.96 10.66 -6.95
CA GLY A 676 -21.31 10.79 -7.50
C GLY A 676 -21.99 12.12 -7.20
N GLU A 677 -21.22 13.17 -6.93
CA GLU A 677 -21.74 14.52 -6.73
C GLU A 677 -22.04 15.13 -8.12
N GLN A 678 -23.30 15.51 -8.37
CA GLN A 678 -23.75 15.91 -9.71
C GLN A 678 -23.66 17.43 -9.94
N GLY A 679 -23.93 18.25 -8.92
CA GLY A 679 -24.03 19.70 -9.09
C GLY A 679 -22.66 20.35 -9.33
N SER A 680 -21.68 20.00 -8.51
CA SER A 680 -20.28 20.40 -8.64
C SER A 680 -19.62 19.78 -9.88
N LEU A 681 -20.03 18.57 -10.29
CA LEU A 681 -19.63 18.00 -11.59
C LEU A 681 -20.09 18.90 -12.75
N ALA A 682 -21.39 19.22 -12.81
CA ALA A 682 -21.94 20.07 -13.86
C ALA A 682 -21.29 21.46 -13.87
N HIS A 683 -21.10 22.06 -12.69
CA HIS A 683 -20.41 23.34 -12.56
C HIS A 683 -18.96 23.27 -13.07
N THR A 684 -18.19 22.27 -12.65
CA THR A 684 -16.79 22.10 -13.05
C THR A 684 -16.66 21.81 -14.55
N LEU A 685 -17.55 21.01 -15.12
CA LEU A 685 -17.62 20.77 -16.57
C LEU A 685 -17.91 22.07 -17.34
N ASN A 686 -18.80 22.92 -16.83
CA ASN A 686 -19.07 24.22 -17.45
C ASN A 686 -17.83 25.13 -17.42
N GLN A 687 -17.15 25.24 -16.27
CA GLN A 687 -15.93 26.04 -16.16
C GLN A 687 -14.80 25.51 -17.06
N PHE A 688 -14.63 24.19 -17.11
CA PHE A 688 -13.65 23.56 -18.00
C PHE A 688 -14.00 23.80 -19.47
N GLY A 689 -15.28 23.73 -19.85
CA GLY A 689 -15.75 24.06 -21.19
C GLY A 689 -15.44 25.51 -21.58
N GLN A 690 -15.60 26.46 -20.66
CA GLN A 690 -15.22 27.86 -20.89
C GLN A 690 -13.70 28.01 -21.10
N SER A 691 -12.90 27.33 -20.27
CA SER A 691 -11.44 27.29 -20.40
C SER A 691 -11.01 26.78 -21.78
N LEU A 692 -11.57 25.64 -22.21
CA LEU A 692 -11.28 25.02 -23.50
C LEU A 692 -11.72 25.88 -24.68
N LEU A 693 -12.85 26.59 -24.55
CA LEU A 693 -13.31 27.51 -25.58
C LEU A 693 -12.33 28.69 -25.76
N ALA A 694 -11.79 29.21 -24.64
CA ALA A 694 -10.76 30.25 -24.68
C ALA A 694 -9.43 29.76 -25.28
N GLU A 695 -9.10 28.47 -25.13
CA GLU A 695 -7.94 27.81 -25.75
C GLU A 695 -8.18 27.42 -27.23
N GLY A 696 -9.41 27.50 -27.72
CA GLY A 696 -9.78 27.16 -29.10
C GLY A 696 -10.21 25.71 -29.34
N ASP A 697 -10.34 24.87 -28.31
CA ASP A 697 -10.86 23.50 -28.43
C ASP A 697 -12.39 23.47 -28.36
N GLY A 698 -13.03 24.04 -29.37
CA GLY A 698 -14.49 24.09 -29.51
C GLY A 698 -15.19 22.73 -29.41
N PRO A 699 -14.70 21.64 -30.05
CA PRO A 699 -15.33 20.33 -29.96
C PRO A 699 -15.32 19.71 -28.56
N LEU A 700 -14.24 19.88 -27.79
CA LEU A 700 -14.21 19.40 -26.40
C LEU A 700 -15.05 20.30 -25.50
N ALA A 701 -14.98 21.63 -25.67
CA ALA A 701 -15.83 22.59 -24.96
C ALA A 701 -17.32 22.27 -25.15
N GLN A 702 -17.74 21.96 -26.38
CA GLN A 702 -19.10 21.56 -26.69
C GLN A 702 -19.54 20.32 -25.90
N ARG A 703 -18.68 19.30 -25.80
CA ARG A 703 -18.98 18.09 -25.02
C ARG A 703 -19.17 18.41 -23.55
N CYS A 704 -18.28 19.21 -22.98
CA CYS A 704 -18.37 19.65 -21.58
C CYS A 704 -19.67 20.42 -21.30
N PHE A 705 -20.04 21.39 -22.14
CA PHE A 705 -21.28 22.16 -21.95
C PHE A 705 -22.54 21.31 -22.06
N LEU A 706 -22.59 20.39 -23.02
CA LEU A 706 -23.75 19.51 -23.20
C LEU A 706 -23.88 18.49 -22.07
N GLU A 707 -22.77 17.94 -21.57
CA GLU A 707 -22.77 17.08 -20.39
C GLU A 707 -23.21 17.86 -19.15
N ALA A 708 -22.69 19.06 -18.93
CA ALA A 708 -23.10 19.95 -17.84
C ALA A 708 -24.60 20.26 -17.88
N LEU A 709 -25.14 20.59 -19.06
CA LEU A 709 -26.57 20.83 -19.27
C LEU A 709 -27.41 19.60 -18.93
N ASP A 710 -27.00 18.41 -19.38
CA ASP A 710 -27.76 17.19 -19.14
C ASP A 710 -27.75 16.80 -17.65
N VAL A 711 -26.61 16.91 -16.98
CA VAL A 711 -26.48 16.66 -15.53
C VAL A 711 -27.31 17.67 -14.74
N ALA A 712 -27.18 18.97 -15.02
CA ALA A 712 -27.94 20.03 -14.33
C ALA A 712 -29.46 19.89 -14.55
N ARG A 713 -29.88 19.46 -15.75
CA ARG A 713 -31.29 19.20 -16.07
C ARG A 713 -31.85 18.03 -15.25
N HIS A 714 -31.12 16.92 -15.17
CA HIS A 714 -31.58 15.76 -14.38
C HIS A 714 -31.61 16.03 -12.88
N ALA A 715 -30.70 16.88 -12.38
CA ALA A 715 -30.66 17.28 -10.98
C ALA A 715 -31.64 18.43 -10.64
N GLU A 716 -32.32 19.04 -11.62
CA GLU A 716 -33.16 20.24 -11.43
C GLU A 716 -32.41 21.44 -10.83
N LEU A 717 -31.14 21.62 -11.22
CA LEU A 717 -30.27 22.71 -10.76
C LEU A 717 -30.35 23.92 -11.69
N THR A 718 -31.41 24.72 -11.56
CA THR A 718 -31.67 25.86 -12.47
C THR A 718 -30.49 26.84 -12.62
N PRO A 719 -29.81 27.30 -11.55
CA PRO A 719 -28.70 28.24 -11.71
C PRO A 719 -27.54 27.68 -12.55
N ILE A 720 -27.16 26.41 -12.33
CA ILE A 720 -26.09 25.75 -13.08
C ILE A 720 -26.53 25.43 -14.51
N LEU A 721 -27.81 25.10 -14.70
CA LEU A 721 -28.41 24.89 -16.02
C LEU A 721 -28.32 26.16 -16.89
N LEU A 722 -28.63 27.32 -16.32
CA LEU A 722 -28.56 28.62 -17.01
C LEU A 722 -27.12 28.98 -17.38
N ASP A 723 -26.15 28.71 -16.49
CA ASP A 723 -24.74 28.95 -16.76
C ASP A 723 -24.19 28.03 -17.88
N ALA A 724 -24.56 26.74 -17.86
CA ALA A 724 -24.20 25.81 -18.94
C ALA A 724 -24.87 26.19 -20.28
N LEU A 725 -26.10 26.70 -20.24
CA LEU A 725 -26.80 27.20 -21.43
C LEU A 725 -26.09 28.42 -22.03
N LEU A 726 -25.58 29.32 -21.18
CA LEU A 726 -24.77 30.45 -21.59
C LEU A 726 -23.45 29.99 -22.24
N GLY A 727 -22.81 28.95 -21.71
CA GLY A 727 -21.64 28.31 -22.33
C GLY A 727 -21.92 27.80 -23.74
N VAL A 728 -23.05 27.13 -23.95
CA VAL A 728 -23.50 26.73 -25.31
C VAL A 728 -23.76 27.94 -26.20
N ALA A 729 -24.37 29.01 -25.67
CA ALA A 729 -24.63 30.23 -26.43
C ALA A 729 -23.31 30.89 -26.90
N ALA A 730 -22.31 30.97 -26.03
CA ALA A 730 -20.99 31.50 -26.36
C ALA A 730 -20.29 30.68 -27.46
N LEU A 731 -20.36 29.35 -27.36
CA LEU A 731 -19.85 28.44 -28.39
C LEU A 731 -20.55 28.67 -29.74
N ARG A 732 -21.88 28.83 -29.76
CA ARG A 732 -22.65 29.09 -30.99
C ARG A 732 -22.33 30.44 -31.61
N ALA A 733 -22.17 31.47 -30.78
CA ALA A 733 -21.73 32.78 -31.24
C ALA A 733 -20.35 32.71 -31.92
N GLY A 734 -19.38 32.01 -31.30
CA GLY A 734 -18.05 31.79 -31.89
C GLY A 734 -18.07 30.97 -33.19
N ALA A 735 -19.04 30.07 -33.35
CA ALA A 735 -19.26 29.30 -34.57
C ALA A 735 -20.04 30.06 -35.67
N GLY A 736 -20.43 31.33 -35.43
CA GLY A 736 -21.16 32.17 -36.38
C GLY A 736 -22.69 31.99 -36.38
N ASP A 737 -23.26 31.20 -35.46
CA ASP A 737 -24.70 31.04 -35.31
C ASP A 737 -25.26 32.06 -34.29
N ALA A 738 -25.19 33.34 -34.67
CA ALA A 738 -25.65 34.45 -33.85
C ALA A 738 -27.16 34.36 -33.52
N ALA A 739 -27.97 33.78 -34.41
CA ALA A 739 -29.41 33.67 -34.20
C ALA A 739 -29.75 32.70 -33.05
N LEU A 740 -29.14 31.52 -33.03
CA LEU A 740 -29.34 30.57 -31.93
C LEU A 740 -28.71 31.11 -30.64
N ALA A 741 -27.51 31.70 -30.71
CA ALA A 741 -26.87 32.29 -29.53
C ALA A 741 -27.76 33.35 -28.85
N LEU A 742 -28.41 34.23 -29.63
CA LEU A 742 -29.32 35.24 -29.09
C LEU A 742 -30.59 34.62 -28.46
N GLU A 743 -31.16 33.55 -29.07
CA GLU A 743 -32.29 32.83 -28.49
C GLU A 743 -31.95 32.26 -27.11
N LEU A 744 -30.78 31.62 -26.97
CA LEU A 744 -30.32 31.03 -25.71
C LEU A 744 -30.05 32.08 -24.63
N VAL A 745 -29.37 33.18 -24.99
CA VAL A 745 -29.07 34.27 -24.04
C VAL A 745 -30.34 34.93 -23.50
N LEU A 746 -31.37 35.10 -24.33
CA LEU A 746 -32.65 35.66 -23.88
C LEU A 746 -33.38 34.74 -22.89
N HIS A 747 -33.29 33.42 -23.07
CA HIS A 747 -33.80 32.47 -22.07
C HIS A 747 -33.04 32.56 -20.75
N VAL A 748 -31.73 32.80 -20.78
CA VAL A 748 -30.91 33.00 -19.57
C VAL A 748 -31.30 34.29 -18.83
N LEU A 749 -31.45 35.42 -19.54
CA LEU A 749 -31.74 36.72 -18.93
C LEU A 749 -33.19 36.85 -18.42
N GLN A 750 -34.13 36.07 -18.93
CA GLN A 750 -35.54 36.10 -18.50
C GLN A 750 -35.82 35.24 -17.27
N ASP A 751 -34.91 34.34 -16.89
CA ASP A 751 -35.13 33.41 -15.78
C ASP A 751 -34.76 34.05 -14.43
N PRO A 752 -35.67 34.07 -13.43
CA PRO A 752 -35.41 34.69 -12.14
C PRO A 752 -34.34 33.97 -11.31
N ALA A 753 -33.98 32.73 -11.64
CA ALA A 753 -32.91 32.00 -10.96
C ALA A 753 -31.51 32.35 -11.50
N CYS A 754 -31.40 33.23 -12.51
CA CYS A 754 -30.13 33.67 -13.06
C CYS A 754 -29.31 34.43 -12.00
N THR A 755 -28.07 33.98 -11.74
CA THR A 755 -27.17 34.65 -10.79
C THR A 755 -26.59 35.93 -11.39
N GLN A 756 -26.13 36.86 -10.55
CA GLN A 756 -25.61 38.15 -11.02
C GLN A 756 -24.41 37.99 -11.96
N GLY A 757 -23.52 37.03 -11.66
CA GLY A 757 -22.35 36.72 -12.49
C GLY A 757 -22.70 36.10 -13.84
N VAL A 758 -23.75 35.27 -13.90
CA VAL A 758 -24.25 34.72 -15.18
C VAL A 758 -24.97 35.82 -15.97
N SER A 759 -25.79 36.64 -15.30
CA SER A 759 -26.49 37.76 -15.92
C SER A 759 -25.52 38.75 -16.57
N THR A 760 -24.47 39.15 -15.87
CA THR A 760 -23.47 40.10 -16.39
C THR A 760 -22.78 39.57 -17.66
N ARG A 761 -22.39 38.27 -17.68
CA ARG A 761 -21.81 37.63 -18.86
C ARG A 761 -22.83 37.44 -19.98
N ALA A 762 -24.09 37.14 -19.65
CA ALA A 762 -25.17 37.02 -20.61
C ALA A 762 -25.51 38.38 -21.26
N GLU A 763 -25.50 39.48 -20.52
CA GLU A 763 -25.70 40.84 -21.05
C GLU A 763 -24.56 41.26 -22.00
N GLN A 764 -23.32 40.92 -21.67
CA GLN A 764 -22.17 41.14 -22.55
C GLN A 764 -22.35 40.37 -23.87
N LEU A 765 -22.60 39.06 -23.80
CA LEU A 765 -22.82 38.23 -24.98
C LEU A 765 -24.06 38.67 -25.77
N HIS A 766 -25.12 39.11 -25.09
CA HIS A 766 -26.32 39.67 -25.72
C HIS A 766 -25.96 40.88 -26.60
N THR A 767 -25.18 41.83 -26.08
CA THR A 767 -24.74 43.01 -26.83
C THR A 767 -23.92 42.60 -28.06
N ASP A 768 -22.97 41.69 -27.90
CA ASP A 768 -22.07 41.24 -28.97
C ASP A 768 -22.82 40.52 -30.11
N VAL A 769 -23.72 39.62 -29.76
CA VAL A 769 -24.50 38.84 -30.72
C VAL A 769 -25.60 39.68 -31.38
N THR A 770 -26.21 40.61 -30.62
CA THR A 770 -27.23 41.53 -31.17
C THR A 770 -26.66 42.43 -32.25
N ALA A 771 -25.41 42.88 -32.09
CA ALA A 771 -24.72 43.69 -33.09
C ALA A 771 -24.55 42.96 -34.45
N GLN A 772 -24.52 41.62 -34.45
CA GLN A 772 -24.30 40.79 -35.64
C GLN A 772 -25.60 40.51 -36.44
N LEU A 773 -26.77 40.83 -35.91
CA LEU A 773 -28.07 40.48 -36.51
C LEU A 773 -28.88 41.70 -36.95
N PRO A 774 -29.59 41.67 -38.10
CA PRO A 774 -30.54 42.72 -38.50
C PRO A 774 -31.75 42.83 -37.56
N THR A 775 -32.33 44.02 -37.40
CA THR A 775 -33.46 44.29 -36.48
C THR A 775 -34.64 43.34 -36.66
N GLN A 776 -35.04 43.05 -37.90
CA GLN A 776 -36.15 42.14 -38.20
C GLN A 776 -35.94 40.71 -37.68
N HIS A 777 -34.69 40.21 -37.68
CA HIS A 777 -34.36 38.90 -37.13
C HIS A 777 -34.41 38.90 -35.59
N ARG A 778 -34.03 40.02 -34.95
CA ARG A 778 -34.08 40.18 -33.49
C ARG A 778 -35.51 40.09 -32.98
N ASP A 779 -36.45 40.78 -33.62
CA ASP A 779 -37.86 40.78 -33.21
C ASP A 779 -38.51 39.40 -33.38
N ALA A 780 -38.18 38.69 -34.45
CA ALA A 780 -38.63 37.32 -34.69
C ALA A 780 -38.08 36.33 -33.64
N ILE A 781 -36.83 36.49 -33.20
CA ILE A 781 -36.25 35.68 -32.11
C ILE A 781 -36.95 35.99 -30.78
N ARG A 782 -37.17 37.27 -30.46
CA ARG A 782 -37.82 37.70 -29.22
C ARG A 782 -39.24 37.13 -29.08
N SER A 783 -39.98 37.06 -30.18
CA SER A 783 -41.30 36.43 -30.26
C SER A 783 -41.24 34.90 -30.06
N ARG A 784 -40.24 34.21 -30.62
CA ARG A 784 -40.03 32.76 -30.43
C ARG A 784 -39.69 32.38 -28.99
N VAL A 785 -38.87 33.18 -28.31
CA VAL A 785 -38.49 32.96 -26.90
C VAL A 785 -39.72 32.98 -25.99
N HIS A 786 -40.67 33.91 -26.21
CA HIS A 786 -41.93 33.96 -25.46
C HIS A 786 -42.83 32.72 -25.64
N GLY A 787 -42.65 31.96 -26.73
CA GLY A 787 -43.44 30.77 -27.05
C GLY A 787 -42.86 29.44 -26.58
N LYS A 788 -41.65 29.41 -26.00
CA LYS A 788 -40.95 28.19 -25.58
C LYS A 788 -40.55 28.24 -24.11
N THR A 789 -40.69 27.12 -23.41
CA THR A 789 -40.18 26.99 -22.04
C THR A 789 -38.68 26.66 -22.06
N LEU A 790 -37.94 27.09 -21.02
CA LEU A 790 -36.52 26.76 -20.83
C LEU A 790 -36.28 25.24 -20.92
N HIS A 791 -37.15 24.45 -20.30
CA HIS A 791 -37.08 22.99 -20.34
C HIS A 791 -37.15 22.43 -21.77
N ALA A 792 -38.08 22.93 -22.60
CA ALA A 792 -38.22 22.49 -23.98
C ALA A 792 -36.99 22.84 -24.83
N VAL A 793 -36.37 23.99 -24.58
CA VAL A 793 -35.14 24.42 -25.26
C VAL A 793 -33.96 23.51 -24.91
N VAL A 794 -33.74 23.26 -23.62
CA VAL A 794 -32.65 22.36 -23.16
C VAL A 794 -32.87 20.93 -23.66
N GLN A 795 -34.11 20.44 -23.63
CA GLN A 795 -34.45 19.11 -24.14
C GLN A 795 -34.16 19.01 -25.65
N ALA A 796 -34.50 20.03 -26.43
CA ALA A 796 -34.19 20.06 -27.86
C ALA A 796 -32.67 20.05 -28.12
N LEU A 797 -31.89 20.80 -27.35
CA LEU A 797 -30.41 20.85 -27.49
C LEU A 797 -29.75 19.50 -27.16
N THR A 798 -30.19 18.86 -26.08
CA THR A 798 -29.66 17.56 -25.64
C THR A 798 -30.04 16.43 -26.61
N LEU A 799 -31.28 16.41 -27.12
CA LEU A 799 -31.71 15.46 -28.15
C LEU A 799 -31.03 15.68 -29.50
N ALA A 800 -30.87 16.94 -29.94
CA ALA A 800 -30.17 17.26 -31.18
C ALA A 800 -28.70 16.84 -31.15
N ALA A 801 -28.05 16.95 -29.98
CA ALA A 801 -26.69 16.44 -29.78
C ALA A 801 -26.62 14.90 -29.87
N ALA A 802 -27.63 14.20 -29.32
CA ALA A 802 -27.70 12.73 -29.40
C ALA A 802 -28.03 12.21 -30.82
N ALA A 803 -28.71 13.02 -31.64
CA ALA A 803 -29.13 12.66 -33.00
C ALA A 803 -28.14 13.06 -34.11
N ALA A 804 -27.11 13.86 -33.80
CA ALA A 804 -26.10 14.25 -34.78
C ALA A 804 -25.30 13.01 -35.25
N PRO A 805 -25.21 12.73 -36.57
CA PRO A 805 -24.38 11.64 -37.05
C PRO A 805 -22.93 11.94 -36.68
N ALA A 806 -22.28 11.03 -35.95
CA ALA A 806 -20.85 11.12 -35.67
C ALA A 806 -20.11 11.44 -36.97
N ALA A 807 -19.57 12.66 -37.07
CA ALA A 807 -18.89 13.11 -38.26
C ALA A 807 -17.81 12.07 -38.62
N LYS A 808 -17.88 11.53 -39.85
CA LYS A 808 -16.93 10.53 -40.33
C LYS A 808 -15.51 11.06 -40.09
N PRO A 809 -14.64 10.33 -39.37
CA PRO A 809 -13.25 10.72 -39.24
C PRO A 809 -12.61 10.67 -40.62
N GLN A 810 -12.12 11.80 -41.11
CA GLN A 810 -11.18 11.80 -42.23
C GLN A 810 -9.98 10.94 -41.82
N ALA A 811 -9.61 10.02 -42.71
CA ALA A 811 -8.75 8.88 -42.43
C ALA A 811 -7.38 9.29 -41.85
N VAL A 812 -7.26 9.20 -40.54
CA VAL A 812 -6.03 8.83 -39.84
C VAL A 812 -6.37 7.56 -39.05
N ARG A 813 -5.61 6.50 -39.28
CA ARG A 813 -5.94 5.12 -38.89
C ARG A 813 -6.05 4.96 -37.36
N THR A 814 -7.31 4.92 -36.90
CA THR A 814 -7.91 4.09 -35.84
C THR A 814 -7.18 3.92 -34.50
N ALA A 815 -7.72 4.54 -33.46
CA ALA A 815 -8.59 3.85 -32.49
C ALA A 815 -9.60 4.87 -31.89
N SER A 816 -10.91 4.61 -32.02
CA SER A 816 -11.95 5.30 -31.24
C SER A 816 -12.02 4.69 -29.83
N PRO A 817 -12.32 5.49 -28.80
CA PRO A 817 -13.46 5.14 -27.94
C PRO A 817 -14.31 6.36 -27.57
N ALA A 818 -15.34 6.14 -26.74
CA ALA A 818 -16.18 7.13 -26.06
C ALA A 818 -15.36 8.25 -25.39
N ILE A 819 -16.01 9.26 -24.77
CA ILE A 819 -15.33 10.15 -23.79
C ILE A 819 -14.48 9.21 -22.92
N PRO A 820 -13.14 9.31 -22.96
CA PRO A 820 -12.33 8.36 -22.22
C PRO A 820 -12.81 8.42 -20.78
N VAL A 821 -12.99 7.25 -20.17
CA VAL A 821 -12.65 7.14 -18.75
C VAL A 821 -11.24 7.71 -18.70
N LEU A 822 -11.14 8.99 -18.31
CA LEU A 822 -9.88 9.66 -18.14
C LEU A 822 -9.23 8.88 -17.02
N VAL A 823 -8.31 8.01 -17.41
CA VAL A 823 -7.20 7.59 -16.57
C VAL A 823 -6.76 8.86 -15.87
N ALA A 824 -6.67 8.79 -14.54
CA ALA A 824 -6.13 9.84 -13.70
C ALA A 824 -4.94 10.53 -14.40
N PRO A 825 -4.70 11.85 -14.20
CA PRO A 825 -3.49 12.50 -14.72
C PRO A 825 -2.32 11.55 -14.49
N PRO A 826 -1.44 11.30 -15.49
CA PRO A 826 -0.48 10.22 -15.42
C PRO A 826 0.15 10.30 -14.05
N ALA A 827 -0.14 9.30 -13.22
CA ALA A 827 0.29 9.32 -11.83
C ALA A 827 1.77 9.68 -11.90
N LEU A 828 2.16 10.75 -11.19
CA LEU A 828 3.55 11.20 -11.19
C LEU A 828 4.40 9.94 -11.06
N PRO A 829 5.25 9.65 -12.06
CA PRO A 829 5.84 8.32 -12.17
C PRO A 829 6.55 8.00 -10.87
N THR A 830 6.43 6.76 -10.39
CA THR A 830 7.05 6.30 -9.14
C THR A 830 8.21 5.36 -9.44
N GLY A 831 9.16 5.25 -8.52
CA GLY A 831 10.38 4.45 -8.70
C GLY A 831 11.62 5.30 -8.96
N THR A 832 12.54 4.79 -9.78
CA THR A 832 13.77 5.53 -10.14
C THR A 832 13.49 6.46 -11.30
N LEU A 833 13.62 7.76 -11.06
CA LEU A 833 13.25 8.81 -12.00
C LEU A 833 14.42 9.74 -12.22
N THR A 834 14.43 10.44 -13.35
CA THR A 834 15.42 11.48 -13.62
C THR A 834 14.81 12.85 -13.44
N PHE A 835 15.37 13.60 -12.50
CA PHE A 835 14.99 14.98 -12.22
C PHE A 835 15.88 15.93 -13.01
N LEU A 836 15.29 17.01 -13.51
CA LEU A 836 15.97 18.13 -14.17
C LEU A 836 15.53 19.41 -13.47
N PHE A 837 16.47 20.10 -12.83
CA PHE A 837 16.22 21.40 -12.20
C PHE A 837 16.92 22.50 -12.98
N THR A 838 16.29 23.66 -13.10
CA THR A 838 16.87 24.86 -13.72
C THR A 838 16.85 26.04 -12.75
N ASP A 839 17.70 27.03 -12.98
CA ASP A 839 17.75 28.29 -12.21
C ASP A 839 18.43 29.38 -13.06
N ILE A 840 17.97 30.63 -12.97
CA ILE A 840 18.55 31.75 -13.74
C ILE A 840 19.59 32.48 -12.90
N VAL A 841 20.85 32.44 -13.32
CA VAL A 841 21.93 33.08 -12.57
C VAL A 841 21.87 34.60 -12.73
N GLY A 842 21.78 35.32 -11.61
CA GLY A 842 21.80 36.79 -11.57
C GLY A 842 20.45 37.46 -11.84
N SER A 843 19.35 36.71 -11.79
CA SER A 843 18.01 37.24 -12.09
C SER A 843 17.57 38.37 -11.18
N THR A 844 17.94 38.36 -9.89
CA THR A 844 17.63 39.46 -8.96
C THR A 844 18.20 40.80 -9.44
N THR A 845 19.45 40.80 -9.92
CA THR A 845 20.08 42.01 -10.46
C THR A 845 19.42 42.47 -11.77
N MET A 846 18.96 41.52 -12.61
CA MET A 846 18.23 41.82 -13.86
C MET A 846 16.84 42.40 -13.59
N TRP A 847 16.15 41.89 -12.56
CA TRP A 847 14.88 42.44 -12.07
C TRP A 847 15.02 43.87 -11.55
N GLU A 848 16.11 44.19 -10.84
CA GLU A 848 16.39 45.55 -10.36
C GLU A 848 16.74 46.52 -11.50
N ALA A 849 17.53 46.08 -12.48
CA ALA A 849 17.98 46.93 -13.57
C ALA A 849 16.90 47.16 -14.65
N HIS A 850 16.14 46.11 -15.01
CA HIS A 850 15.24 46.10 -16.17
C HIS A 850 13.91 45.37 -15.90
N PRO A 851 13.10 45.80 -14.91
CA PRO A 851 11.93 45.04 -14.44
C PRO A 851 10.91 44.72 -15.54
N GLN A 852 10.55 45.68 -16.40
CA GLN A 852 9.58 45.45 -17.47
C GLN A 852 10.09 44.48 -18.56
N ALA A 853 11.36 44.58 -18.93
CA ALA A 853 11.95 43.69 -19.92
C ALA A 853 12.17 42.28 -19.34
N MET A 854 12.48 42.18 -18.04
CA MET A 854 12.64 40.91 -17.34
C MET A 854 11.32 40.13 -17.25
N THR A 855 10.17 40.79 -17.05
CA THR A 855 8.85 40.14 -17.10
C THR A 855 8.59 39.46 -18.45
N GLN A 856 8.91 40.13 -19.56
CA GLN A 856 8.75 39.55 -20.90
C GLN A 856 9.77 38.45 -21.18
N ALA A 857 11.00 38.63 -20.73
CA ALA A 857 12.06 37.63 -20.86
C ALA A 857 11.72 36.35 -20.07
N LEU A 858 11.17 36.47 -18.86
CA LEU A 858 10.72 35.30 -18.07
C LEU A 858 9.56 34.56 -18.73
N ALA A 859 8.55 35.27 -19.23
CA ALA A 859 7.44 34.62 -19.95
C ALA A 859 7.94 33.82 -21.18
N ARG A 860 8.93 34.37 -21.90
CA ARG A 860 9.54 33.70 -23.05
C ARG A 860 10.43 32.52 -22.63
N HIS A 861 11.20 32.67 -21.56
CA HIS A 861 11.99 31.61 -20.94
C HIS A 861 11.12 30.42 -20.51
N ASP A 862 10.02 30.70 -19.81
CA ASP A 862 9.10 29.67 -19.32
C ASP A 862 8.45 28.92 -20.48
N ALA A 863 8.04 29.63 -21.53
CA ALA A 863 7.51 29.02 -22.74
C ALA A 863 8.52 28.07 -23.42
N ILE A 864 9.80 28.47 -23.51
CA ILE A 864 10.86 27.63 -24.07
C ILE A 864 11.06 26.37 -23.22
N LEU A 865 11.18 26.51 -21.90
CA LEU A 865 11.41 25.37 -21.01
C LEU A 865 10.22 24.41 -20.97
N GLN A 866 8.99 24.92 -20.85
CA GLN A 866 7.78 24.09 -20.87
C GLN A 866 7.66 23.31 -22.18
N GLN A 867 7.89 23.97 -23.32
CA GLN A 867 7.83 23.32 -24.63
C GLN A 867 8.88 22.21 -24.76
N VAL A 868 10.12 22.47 -24.35
CA VAL A 868 11.22 21.50 -24.47
C VAL A 868 11.05 20.31 -23.52
N ILE A 869 10.65 20.57 -22.27
CA ILE A 869 10.39 19.53 -21.27
C ILE A 869 9.26 18.61 -21.76
N ALA A 870 8.14 19.18 -22.20
CA ALA A 870 7.00 18.41 -22.70
C ALA A 870 7.33 17.64 -23.99
N ALA A 871 8.02 18.26 -24.95
CA ALA A 871 8.42 17.61 -26.20
C ALA A 871 9.39 16.43 -25.99
N SER A 872 10.12 16.44 -24.88
CA SER A 872 11.04 15.37 -24.49
C SER A 872 10.39 14.37 -23.51
N GLY A 873 9.05 14.37 -23.36
CA GLY A 873 8.35 13.42 -22.50
C GLY A 873 8.52 13.65 -20.99
N GLY A 874 8.99 14.84 -20.60
CA GLY A 874 9.11 15.24 -19.20
C GLY A 874 7.86 15.93 -18.67
N ILE A 875 7.70 15.87 -17.35
CA ILE A 875 6.62 16.52 -16.61
C ILE A 875 7.24 17.58 -15.69
N ALA A 876 6.99 18.86 -15.97
CA ALA A 876 7.24 19.92 -15.00
C ALA A 876 6.20 19.80 -13.87
N PHE A 877 6.67 19.49 -12.66
CA PHE A 877 5.81 19.28 -11.48
C PHE A 877 5.83 20.46 -10.52
N LYS A 878 6.83 21.34 -10.61
CA LYS A 878 6.95 22.53 -9.76
C LYS A 878 7.82 23.61 -10.40
N THR A 879 7.56 24.86 -10.06
CA THR A 879 8.43 26.02 -10.37
C THR A 879 8.91 26.62 -9.05
N VAL A 880 10.20 26.94 -8.94
CA VAL A 880 10.81 27.51 -7.73
C VAL A 880 11.58 28.77 -8.13
N GLY A 881 11.07 29.94 -7.72
CA GLY A 881 11.61 31.21 -8.21
C GLY A 881 11.39 31.35 -9.71
N ASP A 882 12.47 31.50 -10.46
CA ASP A 882 12.55 31.54 -11.92
C ASP A 882 13.09 30.24 -12.54
N GLY A 883 13.15 29.17 -11.74
CA GLY A 883 13.61 27.84 -12.12
C GLY A 883 12.51 26.79 -12.23
N PHE A 884 12.69 25.80 -13.10
CA PHE A 884 11.77 24.67 -13.29
C PHE A 884 12.29 23.41 -12.60
N HIS A 885 11.39 22.66 -11.97
CA HIS A 885 11.62 21.30 -11.51
C HIS A 885 10.80 20.34 -12.37
N ALA A 886 11.49 19.51 -13.14
CA ALA A 886 10.89 18.53 -14.03
C ALA A 886 11.33 17.11 -13.70
N VAL A 887 10.47 16.15 -14.03
CA VAL A 887 10.73 14.71 -13.90
C VAL A 887 10.58 14.01 -15.24
N PHE A 888 11.46 13.06 -15.50
CA PHE A 888 11.50 12.24 -16.69
C PHE A 888 11.62 10.77 -16.28
N THR A 889 10.98 9.88 -17.05
CA THR A 889 11.09 8.43 -16.84
C THR A 889 12.45 7.88 -17.28
N THR A 890 13.18 8.60 -18.15
CA THR A 890 14.52 8.21 -18.60
C THR A 890 15.53 9.35 -18.46
N ALA A 891 16.80 9.00 -18.24
CA ALA A 891 17.88 9.98 -18.13
C ALA A 891 18.26 10.59 -19.48
N LEU A 892 18.06 9.83 -20.57
CA LEU A 892 18.37 10.28 -21.92
C LEU A 892 17.42 11.40 -22.36
N ASP A 893 16.13 11.26 -22.03
CA ASP A 893 15.12 12.28 -22.33
C ASP A 893 15.38 13.58 -21.55
N ALA A 894 15.74 13.47 -20.27
CA ALA A 894 16.15 14.61 -19.46
C ALA A 894 17.41 15.29 -20.03
N LEU A 895 18.40 14.52 -20.47
CA LEU A 895 19.62 15.08 -21.07
C LEU A 895 19.36 15.76 -22.42
N ALA A 896 18.53 15.15 -23.26
CA ALA A 896 18.10 15.73 -24.53
C ALA A 896 17.33 17.03 -24.29
N ALA A 897 16.40 17.04 -23.32
CA ALA A 897 15.67 18.24 -22.91
C ALA A 897 16.63 19.33 -22.45
N ALA A 898 17.61 19.03 -21.58
CA ALA A 898 18.58 20.00 -21.10
C ALA A 898 19.43 20.61 -22.24
N LEU A 899 19.91 19.78 -23.17
CA LEU A 899 20.70 20.24 -24.32
C LEU A 899 19.87 21.11 -25.26
N VAL A 900 18.65 20.69 -25.60
CA VAL A 900 17.74 21.45 -26.46
C VAL A 900 17.34 22.77 -25.80
N ALA A 901 17.04 22.74 -24.49
CA ALA A 901 16.71 23.92 -23.71
C ALA A 901 17.86 24.92 -23.73
N GLN A 902 19.09 24.49 -23.45
CA GLN A 902 20.23 25.39 -23.40
C GLN A 902 20.56 25.99 -24.77
N ARG A 903 20.40 25.23 -25.86
CA ARG A 903 20.56 25.75 -27.23
C ARG A 903 19.47 26.75 -27.58
N ALA A 904 18.21 26.46 -27.25
CA ALA A 904 17.10 27.37 -27.48
C ALA A 904 17.26 28.69 -26.70
N LEU A 905 17.63 28.60 -25.42
CA LEU A 905 17.90 29.76 -24.57
C LEU A 905 19.10 30.58 -25.06
N SER A 906 20.14 29.93 -25.58
CA SER A 906 21.31 30.62 -26.14
C SER A 906 21.04 31.27 -27.50
N ALA A 907 20.08 30.75 -28.27
CA ALA A 907 19.71 31.27 -29.59
C ALA A 907 18.67 32.40 -29.52
N GLU A 908 17.92 32.49 -28.41
CA GLU A 908 16.86 33.47 -28.23
C GLU A 908 17.44 34.90 -28.06
N PRO A 909 16.94 35.89 -28.81
CA PRO A 909 17.37 37.28 -28.67
C PRO A 909 16.67 37.97 -27.48
N TRP A 910 17.32 37.99 -26.32
CA TRP A 910 16.78 38.52 -25.06
C TRP A 910 16.70 40.06 -24.93
N GLY A 911 17.06 40.80 -25.98
CA GLY A 911 16.96 42.26 -26.02
C GLY A 911 17.78 42.95 -24.93
N VAL A 912 17.19 43.94 -24.24
CA VAL A 912 17.86 44.82 -23.26
C VAL A 912 18.29 44.08 -21.99
N THR A 913 17.67 42.93 -21.69
CA THR A 913 18.06 42.11 -20.52
C THR A 913 19.42 41.42 -20.69
N GLY A 914 19.93 41.33 -21.92
CA GLY A 914 21.10 40.49 -22.23
C GLY A 914 20.77 39.00 -22.11
N PRO A 915 21.72 38.10 -22.45
CA PRO A 915 21.45 36.67 -22.49
C PRO A 915 21.12 36.10 -21.10
N LEU A 916 19.97 35.44 -20.97
CA LEU A 916 19.59 34.75 -19.73
C LEU A 916 20.47 33.52 -19.52
N ARG A 917 21.32 33.56 -18.48
CA ARG A 917 22.26 32.48 -18.17
C ARG A 917 21.64 31.46 -17.23
N VAL A 918 20.88 30.53 -17.80
CA VAL A 918 20.26 29.42 -17.07
C VAL A 918 21.28 28.33 -16.77
N ARG A 919 21.34 27.87 -15.52
CA ARG A 919 22.08 26.67 -15.13
C ARG A 919 21.12 25.50 -15.00
N ILE A 920 21.56 24.31 -15.37
CA ILE A 920 20.74 23.09 -15.36
C ILE A 920 21.48 21.99 -14.62
N ALA A 921 20.78 21.26 -13.77
CA ALA A 921 21.29 20.05 -13.11
C ALA A 921 20.37 18.87 -13.39
N ILE A 922 20.94 17.68 -13.55
CA ILE A 922 20.21 16.43 -13.82
C ILE A 922 20.67 15.33 -12.87
N HIS A 923 19.73 14.74 -12.15
CA HIS A 923 20.00 13.66 -11.20
C HIS A 923 18.97 12.54 -11.30
N THR A 924 19.44 11.30 -11.30
CA THR A 924 18.59 10.11 -11.33
C THR A 924 18.61 9.41 -9.98
N GLY A 925 17.44 9.16 -9.40
CA GLY A 925 17.32 8.50 -8.10
C GLY A 925 15.89 8.06 -7.77
N ALA A 926 15.75 7.20 -6.77
CA ALA A 926 14.46 6.74 -6.26
C ALA A 926 13.83 7.83 -5.38
N ALA A 927 12.65 8.31 -5.76
CA ALA A 927 11.93 9.35 -5.03
C ALA A 927 10.56 8.84 -4.56
N ASP A 928 10.19 9.23 -3.35
CA ASP A 928 8.87 8.96 -2.80
C ASP A 928 7.92 10.08 -3.23
N MET A 929 6.73 9.70 -3.70
CA MET A 929 5.67 10.63 -4.04
C MET A 929 4.75 10.81 -2.83
N ARG A 930 4.46 12.05 -2.47
CA ARG A 930 3.48 12.38 -1.45
C ARG A 930 2.70 13.62 -1.88
N ASP A 931 1.36 13.54 -1.85
CA ASP A 931 0.48 14.69 -2.07
C ASP A 931 0.72 15.46 -3.40
N GLY A 932 1.19 14.78 -4.45
CA GLY A 932 1.44 15.38 -5.78
C GLY A 932 2.77 16.12 -5.94
N ASP A 933 3.69 16.02 -4.97
CA ASP A 933 5.08 16.48 -5.07
C ASP A 933 6.06 15.31 -4.80
N TYR A 934 7.31 15.48 -5.19
CA TYR A 934 8.36 14.52 -4.88
C TYR A 934 9.13 14.94 -3.64
N PHE A 935 9.47 13.96 -2.80
CA PHE A 935 10.28 14.17 -1.61
C PHE A 935 11.42 13.17 -1.54
N GLY A 936 12.44 13.55 -0.78
CA GLY A 936 13.52 12.64 -0.38
C GLY A 936 14.91 13.06 -0.86
N PRO A 937 15.91 12.20 -0.58
CA PRO A 937 17.31 12.50 -0.82
C PRO A 937 17.68 12.94 -2.26
N PRO A 938 17.06 12.41 -3.35
CA PRO A 938 17.40 12.85 -4.71
C PRO A 938 17.12 14.33 -4.99
N LEU A 939 16.01 14.88 -4.49
CA LEU A 939 15.65 16.28 -4.72
C LEU A 939 16.59 17.24 -3.98
N ASN A 940 16.97 16.88 -2.75
CA ASN A 940 17.96 17.65 -2.00
C ASN A 940 19.31 17.64 -2.73
N ARG A 941 19.69 16.51 -3.32
CA ARG A 941 20.97 16.34 -4.02
C ARG A 941 21.03 17.15 -5.31
N ILE A 942 20.01 17.07 -6.17
CA ILE A 942 19.98 17.85 -7.42
C ILE A 942 19.93 19.36 -7.15
N ALA A 943 19.19 19.81 -6.13
CA ALA A 943 19.17 21.23 -5.75
C ALA A 943 20.55 21.74 -5.31
N ARG A 944 21.31 20.92 -4.56
CA ARG A 944 22.68 21.27 -4.15
C ARG A 944 23.68 21.24 -5.31
N MET A 945 23.48 20.34 -6.27
CA MET A 945 24.29 20.29 -7.49
C MET A 945 24.01 21.48 -8.41
N LEU A 946 22.75 21.85 -8.59
CA LEU A 946 22.33 23.05 -9.31
C LEU A 946 22.99 24.30 -8.73
N ALA A 947 22.94 24.45 -7.40
CA ALA A 947 23.52 25.59 -6.70
C ALA A 947 25.05 25.72 -6.89
N ALA A 948 25.76 24.63 -7.16
CA ALA A 948 27.21 24.62 -7.39
C ALA A 948 27.61 25.03 -8.83
N GLY A 949 26.68 24.92 -9.78
CA GLY A 949 26.91 25.20 -11.21
C GLY A 949 26.77 26.67 -11.59
N HIS A 950 27.31 27.00 -12.76
CA HIS A 950 27.34 28.35 -13.34
C HIS A 950 26.29 28.52 -14.45
N GLY A 951 25.87 29.75 -14.71
CA GLY A 951 24.88 30.04 -15.74
C GLY A 951 25.40 29.66 -17.13
N GLY A 952 24.63 28.87 -17.87
CA GLY A 952 25.03 28.24 -19.13
C GLY A 952 25.46 26.77 -19.01
N GLN A 953 25.69 26.29 -17.79
CA GLN A 953 26.26 24.98 -17.52
C GLN A 953 25.18 23.92 -17.30
N ILE A 954 25.40 22.72 -17.85
CA ILE A 954 24.58 21.53 -17.61
C ILE A 954 25.40 20.53 -16.79
N LEU A 955 24.96 20.27 -15.56
CA LEU A 955 25.62 19.35 -14.63
C LEU A 955 24.83 18.05 -14.47
N LEU A 956 25.55 16.94 -14.41
CA LEU A 956 25.01 15.62 -14.20
C LEU A 956 25.63 15.00 -12.96
N SER A 957 24.80 14.34 -12.14
CA SER A 957 25.31 13.42 -11.12
C SER A 957 25.93 12.18 -11.76
N LEU A 958 26.77 11.45 -11.03
CA LEU A 958 27.31 10.16 -11.48
C LEU A 958 26.20 9.24 -12.00
N ALA A 959 25.10 9.08 -11.26
CA ALA A 959 24.01 8.19 -11.65
C ALA A 959 23.44 8.54 -13.04
N THR A 960 23.24 9.82 -13.33
CA THR A 960 22.73 10.28 -14.63
C THR A 960 23.81 10.20 -15.71
N ALA A 961 25.05 10.62 -15.41
CA ALA A 961 26.17 10.58 -16.32
C ALA A 961 26.48 9.15 -16.77
N GLU A 962 26.34 8.20 -15.86
CA GLU A 962 26.35 6.78 -16.20
C GLU A 962 25.22 6.48 -17.18
N LEU A 963 23.96 6.72 -16.81
CA LEU A 963 22.78 6.33 -17.58
C LEU A 963 22.77 6.79 -19.05
N VAL A 964 23.48 7.87 -19.35
CA VAL A 964 23.54 8.48 -20.69
C VAL A 964 24.87 8.28 -21.42
N ARG A 965 25.90 7.71 -20.76
CA ARG A 965 27.28 7.66 -21.27
C ARG A 965 27.41 7.06 -22.66
N ASP A 966 26.70 5.97 -22.93
CA ASP A 966 26.80 5.22 -24.20
C ASP A 966 25.79 5.72 -25.25
N ARG A 967 24.96 6.73 -24.91
CA ARG A 967 23.88 7.23 -25.76
C ARG A 967 23.82 8.76 -25.75
N LEU A 968 24.97 9.43 -25.64
CA LEU A 968 25.02 10.88 -25.68
C LEU A 968 24.48 11.42 -27.02
N PRO A 969 23.75 12.55 -27.02
CA PRO A 969 23.34 13.22 -28.25
C PRO A 969 24.55 13.46 -29.18
N PRO A 970 24.37 13.41 -30.51
CA PRO A 970 25.45 13.64 -31.46
C PRO A 970 26.19 14.95 -31.16
N GLY A 971 27.53 14.91 -31.06
CA GLY A 971 28.35 16.08 -30.75
C GLY A 971 28.43 16.44 -29.26
N ALA A 972 27.74 15.71 -28.37
CA ALA A 972 27.85 15.90 -26.93
C ALA A 972 28.88 14.93 -26.31
N THR A 973 29.63 15.42 -25.33
CA THR A 973 30.59 14.66 -24.52
C THR A 973 30.39 15.00 -23.05
N LEU A 974 30.84 14.12 -22.14
CA LEU A 974 30.82 14.38 -20.71
C LEU A 974 32.24 14.60 -20.20
N VAL A 975 32.46 15.69 -19.48
CA VAL A 975 33.72 15.97 -18.77
C VAL A 975 33.50 15.67 -17.30
N ASP A 976 34.34 14.82 -16.73
CA ASP A 976 34.35 14.55 -15.29
C ASP A 976 35.00 15.73 -14.56
N LEU A 977 34.24 16.41 -13.70
CA LEU A 977 34.72 17.53 -12.89
C LEU A 977 35.30 17.06 -11.54
N GLY A 978 35.19 15.77 -11.21
CA GLY A 978 35.72 15.19 -9.98
C GLY A 978 34.68 15.02 -8.87
N ALA A 979 35.17 14.59 -7.71
CA ALA A 979 34.36 14.42 -6.50
C ALA A 979 34.29 15.73 -5.71
N HIS A 980 33.07 16.21 -5.47
CA HIS A 980 32.80 17.48 -4.81
C HIS A 980 31.98 17.29 -3.53
N GLN A 981 32.43 17.90 -2.44
CA GLN A 981 31.64 17.96 -1.20
C GLN A 981 30.57 19.06 -1.32
N LEU A 982 29.32 18.65 -1.55
CA LEU A 982 28.17 19.56 -1.59
C LEU A 982 27.63 19.84 -0.18
N LYS A 983 27.07 21.03 0.01
CA LYS A 983 26.55 21.50 1.30
C LYS A 983 25.46 20.55 1.85
N ASP A 984 25.62 20.17 3.12
CA ASP A 984 24.69 19.32 3.90
C ASP A 984 24.50 17.88 3.36
N LEU A 985 25.36 17.41 2.44
CA LEU A 985 25.43 16.01 2.04
C LEU A 985 26.59 15.29 2.75
N SER A 986 26.36 14.05 3.21
CA SER A 986 27.35 13.28 4.00
C SER A 986 28.44 12.61 3.16
N ARG A 987 28.26 12.51 1.83
CA ARG A 987 29.24 11.94 0.89
C ARG A 987 29.56 12.93 -0.23
N PRO A 988 30.80 12.95 -0.75
CA PRO A 988 31.13 13.68 -1.97
C PRO A 988 30.32 13.15 -3.15
N GLU A 989 29.85 14.04 -4.01
CA GLU A 989 29.16 13.70 -5.25
C GLU A 989 30.15 13.84 -6.42
N GLN A 990 30.24 12.82 -7.28
CA GLN A 990 30.97 12.96 -8.54
C GLN A 990 30.10 13.71 -9.54
N ILE A 991 30.60 14.83 -10.06
CA ILE A 991 29.84 15.73 -10.93
C ILE A 991 30.46 15.74 -12.32
N PHE A 992 29.61 15.63 -13.34
CA PHE A 992 30.00 15.69 -14.74
C PHE A 992 29.38 16.93 -15.39
N GLN A 993 30.06 17.49 -16.39
CA GLN A 993 29.52 18.54 -17.23
C GLN A 993 29.24 18.00 -18.62
N LEU A 994 28.07 18.35 -19.19
CA LEU A 994 27.82 18.17 -20.61
C LEU A 994 28.56 19.23 -21.43
N VAL A 995 29.34 18.79 -22.41
CA VAL A 995 30.03 19.63 -23.37
C VAL A 995 29.50 19.34 -24.76
N HIS A 996 29.09 20.38 -25.48
CA HIS A 996 28.60 20.29 -26.85
C HIS A 996 29.13 21.50 -27.65
N GLY A 997 29.45 21.32 -28.93
CA GLY A 997 30.09 22.37 -29.76
C GLY A 997 29.31 23.68 -29.89
N ASP A 998 27.99 23.62 -29.71
CA ASP A 998 27.09 24.78 -29.77
C ASP A 998 26.93 25.52 -28.43
N LEU A 999 27.56 25.04 -27.34
CA LEU A 999 27.40 25.58 -25.99
C LEU A 999 28.76 25.95 -25.37
N PRO A 1000 28.81 26.89 -24.41
CA PRO A 1000 30.02 27.17 -23.66
C PRO A 1000 30.54 25.91 -22.96
N ALA A 1001 31.85 25.65 -23.06
CA ALA A 1001 32.50 24.47 -22.45
C ALA A 1001 33.38 24.85 -21.25
N ASP A 1002 33.95 26.06 -21.23
CA ASP A 1002 34.86 26.52 -20.19
C ASP A 1002 34.10 27.32 -19.12
N PHE A 1003 34.06 26.76 -17.90
CA PHE A 1003 33.46 27.41 -16.73
C PHE A 1003 34.47 27.48 -15.57
N PRO A 1004 34.34 28.44 -14.64
CA PRO A 1004 35.10 28.43 -13.40
C PRO A 1004 34.87 27.13 -12.60
N PRO A 1005 35.76 26.77 -11.66
CA PRO A 1005 35.55 25.65 -10.76
C PRO A 1005 34.18 25.70 -10.06
N LEU A 1006 33.58 24.53 -9.80
CA LEU A 1006 32.28 24.46 -9.12
C LEU A 1006 32.33 25.06 -7.72
N THR A 1007 31.27 25.78 -7.34
CA THR A 1007 31.16 26.43 -6.02
C THR A 1007 30.79 25.41 -4.95
N THR A 1008 31.78 24.78 -4.31
CA THR A 1008 31.61 23.63 -3.39
C THR A 1008 32.48 23.74 -2.13
N LEU A 1009 32.22 22.95 -1.08
CA LEU A 1009 32.89 23.09 0.22
C LEU A 1009 34.34 22.56 0.23
N ALA A 1010 34.65 21.59 -0.64
CA ALA A 1010 36.00 21.09 -0.92
C ALA A 1010 35.98 20.29 -2.23
N ALA A 1011 36.97 20.50 -3.11
CA ALA A 1011 37.15 19.74 -4.35
C ALA A 1011 38.33 18.76 -4.20
N ARG A 1012 38.15 17.48 -4.58
CA ARG A 1012 39.24 16.51 -4.70
C ARG A 1012 39.57 16.32 -6.20
N PRO A 1013 40.81 16.58 -6.65
CA PRO A 1013 41.17 16.40 -8.06
C PRO A 1013 41.09 14.92 -8.46
N ALA A 1014 40.56 14.65 -9.65
CA ALA A 1014 40.40 13.32 -10.20
C ALA A 1014 41.76 12.65 -10.51
N PRO A 1015 42.00 11.39 -10.10
CA PRO A 1015 43.10 10.62 -10.66
C PRO A 1015 42.81 10.28 -12.13
N ALA A 1016 43.84 10.35 -12.96
CA ALA A 1016 43.74 10.11 -14.40
C ALA A 1016 43.30 8.66 -14.71
N ALA A 1017 42.32 8.54 -15.61
CA ALA A 1017 41.90 7.36 -16.36
C ALA A 1017 41.29 6.17 -15.57
N ALA A 1018 39.96 6.19 -15.43
CA ALA A 1018 39.08 5.05 -15.69
C ALA A 1018 37.60 5.53 -15.76
N VAL A 1019 36.97 5.37 -16.92
CA VAL A 1019 35.55 5.67 -17.16
C VAL A 1019 34.70 4.62 -16.42
N PRO A 1020 33.89 4.94 -15.40
CA PRO A 1020 33.21 3.89 -14.64
C PRO A 1020 31.88 3.48 -15.29
N ASN A 1021 31.88 2.77 -16.43
CA ASN A 1021 30.73 2.22 -17.19
C ASN A 1021 29.40 2.05 -16.37
N LEU A 1022 28.18 2.27 -16.89
CA LEU A 1022 26.91 1.96 -16.16
C LEU A 1022 26.88 0.53 -15.64
N LEU A 1023 27.39 -0.36 -16.50
CA LEU A 1023 27.66 -1.74 -16.19
C LEU A 1023 28.56 -1.85 -14.95
N ALA A 1024 29.52 -0.97 -14.74
CA ALA A 1024 30.32 -0.93 -13.52
C ALA A 1024 29.48 -0.75 -12.25
N THR A 1025 28.34 -0.03 -12.23
CA THR A 1025 27.50 0.04 -11.01
C THR A 1025 26.74 -1.27 -10.74
N LYS A 1026 26.25 -1.93 -11.80
CA LYS A 1026 25.65 -3.26 -11.73
C LYS A 1026 26.69 -4.34 -11.43
N LEU A 1027 27.91 -4.17 -11.95
CA LEU A 1027 29.03 -5.10 -11.82
C LEU A 1027 29.96 -4.76 -10.64
N PHE A 1028 29.56 -3.79 -9.82
CA PHE A 1028 30.34 -3.30 -8.69
C PHE A 1028 30.28 -4.28 -7.53
N ALA A 1029 31.44 -4.81 -7.12
CA ALA A 1029 31.57 -5.48 -5.84
C ALA A 1029 31.57 -4.41 -4.72
N PRO A 1030 30.62 -4.44 -3.76
CA PRO A 1030 30.58 -3.44 -2.70
C PRO A 1030 31.87 -3.46 -1.86
N PRO A 1031 32.40 -2.30 -1.44
CA PRO A 1031 33.61 -2.26 -0.62
C PRO A 1031 33.32 -2.78 0.78
N ALA A 1032 34.28 -3.50 1.36
CA ALA A 1032 34.20 -3.87 2.77
C ALA A 1032 34.21 -2.62 3.66
N ARG A 1033 33.41 -2.63 4.73
CA ARG A 1033 33.38 -1.53 5.70
C ARG A 1033 34.49 -1.75 6.73
N ALA A 1034 35.22 -0.68 7.08
CA ALA A 1034 36.41 -0.74 7.93
C ALA A 1034 36.16 -1.20 9.39
N SER A 1035 34.92 -1.15 9.87
CA SER A 1035 34.53 -1.50 11.25
C SER A 1035 33.69 -2.78 11.32
N LEU A 1036 33.94 -3.74 10.42
CA LEU A 1036 33.21 -5.01 10.41
C LEU A 1036 33.89 -6.02 11.33
N VAL A 1037 33.08 -6.72 12.11
CA VAL A 1037 33.53 -7.92 12.81
C VAL A 1037 33.90 -8.98 11.78
N VAL A 1038 35.16 -9.39 11.80
CA VAL A 1038 35.69 -10.45 10.93
C VAL A 1038 35.07 -11.79 11.35
N ARG A 1039 34.72 -12.62 10.36
CA ARG A 1039 33.97 -13.88 10.60
C ARG A 1039 34.67 -15.08 9.94
N PRO A 1040 35.82 -15.53 10.47
CA PRO A 1040 36.69 -16.52 9.82
C PRO A 1040 35.97 -17.82 9.44
N ARG A 1041 35.10 -18.33 10.31
CA ARG A 1041 34.31 -19.57 10.06
C ARG A 1041 33.42 -19.49 8.80
N LEU A 1042 32.93 -18.29 8.45
CA LEU A 1042 32.09 -18.09 7.28
C LEU A 1042 32.93 -17.94 6.02
N PHE A 1043 34.12 -17.35 6.15
CA PHE A 1043 35.09 -17.31 5.07
C PHE A 1043 35.52 -18.72 4.70
N GLU A 1044 35.89 -19.57 5.67
CA GLU A 1044 36.25 -20.97 5.44
C GLU A 1044 35.15 -21.75 4.70
N ARG A 1045 33.86 -21.54 5.05
CA ARG A 1045 32.74 -22.17 4.33
C ARG A 1045 32.58 -21.68 2.90
N ILE A 1046 32.76 -20.38 2.65
CA ILE A 1046 32.74 -19.83 1.28
C ILE A 1046 33.91 -20.41 0.48
N GLU A 1047 35.09 -20.52 1.09
CA GLU A 1047 36.27 -21.09 0.44
C GLU A 1047 36.13 -22.57 0.12
N ALA A 1048 35.59 -23.37 1.04
CA ALA A 1048 35.25 -24.76 0.79
C ALA A 1048 34.24 -24.91 -0.36
N GLY A 1049 33.28 -23.99 -0.44
CA GLY A 1049 32.24 -23.99 -1.47
C GLY A 1049 32.73 -23.66 -2.88
N LEU A 1050 33.90 -23.02 -3.03
CA LEU A 1050 34.49 -22.76 -4.35
C LEU A 1050 34.82 -24.02 -5.14
N GLN A 1051 34.90 -25.19 -4.50
CA GLN A 1051 35.08 -26.47 -5.20
C GLN A 1051 33.78 -26.99 -5.86
N GLU A 1052 32.62 -26.49 -5.42
CA GLU A 1052 31.29 -26.93 -5.88
C GLU A 1052 30.72 -26.06 -7.00
N LYS A 1053 29.63 -26.49 -7.67
CA LYS A 1053 29.00 -25.73 -8.77
C LYS A 1053 28.45 -24.38 -8.34
N LEU A 1054 27.74 -24.36 -7.21
CA LEU A 1054 26.98 -23.22 -6.73
C LEU A 1054 27.26 -22.97 -5.24
N THR A 1055 27.47 -21.72 -4.85
CA THR A 1055 27.31 -21.28 -3.45
C THR A 1055 26.05 -20.45 -3.32
N LEU A 1056 25.11 -20.86 -2.48
CA LEU A 1056 23.86 -20.15 -2.24
C LEU A 1056 23.87 -19.51 -0.84
N ILE A 1057 23.78 -18.18 -0.77
CA ILE A 1057 23.68 -17.42 0.48
C ILE A 1057 22.25 -16.88 0.62
N ALA A 1058 21.41 -17.59 1.37
CA ALA A 1058 19.97 -17.31 1.48
C ALA A 1058 19.58 -16.82 2.88
N ALA A 1059 19.24 -15.54 3.01
CA ALA A 1059 18.81 -14.95 4.28
C ALA A 1059 17.98 -13.67 4.08
N PRO A 1060 17.08 -13.31 5.02
CA PRO A 1060 16.29 -12.07 4.93
C PRO A 1060 17.15 -10.81 4.80
N ALA A 1061 16.49 -9.69 4.49
CA ALA A 1061 17.15 -8.39 4.56
C ALA A 1061 17.74 -8.15 5.97
N GLY A 1062 18.89 -7.46 6.04
CA GLY A 1062 19.56 -7.15 7.31
C GLY A 1062 20.54 -8.20 7.85
N PHE A 1063 20.60 -9.41 7.31
CA PHE A 1063 21.54 -10.47 7.76
C PHE A 1063 22.99 -10.31 7.23
N GLY A 1064 23.32 -9.17 6.62
CA GLY A 1064 24.69 -8.85 6.19
C GLY A 1064 25.26 -9.76 5.09
N LYS A 1065 24.43 -10.35 4.21
CA LYS A 1065 24.86 -11.24 3.11
C LYS A 1065 25.91 -10.59 2.20
N THR A 1066 25.55 -9.47 1.59
CA THR A 1066 26.42 -8.65 0.74
C THR A 1066 27.65 -8.19 1.52
N THR A 1067 27.47 -7.82 2.79
CA THR A 1067 28.56 -7.40 3.69
C THR A 1067 29.55 -8.53 3.98
N LEU A 1068 29.08 -9.76 4.20
CA LEU A 1068 29.92 -10.94 4.41
C LEU A 1068 30.78 -11.23 3.19
N LEU A 1069 30.15 -11.28 2.01
CA LEU A 1069 30.87 -11.61 0.78
C LEU A 1069 31.84 -10.49 0.38
N SER A 1070 31.47 -9.23 0.60
CA SER A 1070 32.38 -8.08 0.44
C SER A 1070 33.57 -8.12 1.40
N ALA A 1071 33.33 -8.48 2.67
CA ALA A 1071 34.41 -8.63 3.67
C ALA A 1071 35.33 -9.82 3.34
N TRP A 1072 34.78 -10.92 2.84
CA TRP A 1072 35.56 -12.07 2.36
C TRP A 1072 36.45 -11.70 1.17
N LEU A 1073 35.93 -10.92 0.22
CA LEU A 1073 36.71 -10.40 -0.91
C LEU A 1073 37.82 -9.43 -0.46
N ALA A 1074 37.52 -8.57 0.52
CA ALA A 1074 38.50 -7.64 1.09
C ALA A 1074 39.62 -8.36 1.84
N ALA A 1075 39.30 -9.36 2.66
CA ALA A 1075 40.28 -10.18 3.37
C ALA A 1075 41.25 -10.89 2.40
N ARG A 1076 40.77 -11.25 1.20
CA ARG A 1076 41.60 -11.83 0.13
C ARG A 1076 42.43 -10.81 -0.66
N THR A 1077 42.13 -9.52 -0.54
CA THR A 1077 42.88 -8.43 -1.20
C THR A 1077 43.84 -7.71 -0.26
N GLU A 1078 43.57 -7.64 1.05
CA GLU A 1078 44.45 -7.02 2.08
C GLU A 1078 45.72 -7.83 2.39
N ASP A 1079 45.76 -9.13 2.08
CA ASP A 1079 46.99 -9.94 2.14
C ASP A 1079 48.07 -9.48 1.12
N ARG A 1080 47.74 -8.48 0.27
CA ARG A 1080 48.70 -7.75 -0.58
C ARG A 1080 49.38 -6.54 0.09
N GLY A 1081 48.79 -5.96 1.15
CA GLY A 1081 49.24 -4.68 1.72
C GLY A 1081 50.20 -4.77 2.91
N LEU A 1082 50.21 -5.91 3.61
CA LEU A 1082 50.99 -6.13 4.84
C LEU A 1082 52.35 -6.83 4.62
N ARG A 1083 52.77 -7.07 3.37
CA ARG A 1083 54.06 -7.72 3.04
C ARG A 1083 55.19 -6.77 2.60
N THR A 1084 55.00 -5.45 2.66
CA THR A 1084 56.00 -4.48 2.15
C THR A 1084 56.76 -3.65 3.18
N GLU A 1085 56.50 -3.75 4.48
CA GLU A 1085 57.38 -3.16 5.51
C GLU A 1085 57.45 -4.03 6.77
N ILE A 1086 58.49 -4.87 6.82
CA ILE A 1086 59.35 -5.25 7.96
C ILE A 1086 60.01 -6.58 7.58
N GLY A 1087 61.33 -6.53 7.41
CA GLY A 1087 62.14 -7.68 7.05
C GLY A 1087 62.38 -8.64 8.23
N THR A 1088 62.56 -9.91 7.84
CA THR A 1088 63.31 -11.01 8.47
C THR A 1088 62.57 -12.03 9.35
N ALA A 1089 62.81 -13.31 8.96
CA ALA A 1089 62.72 -14.59 9.71
C ALA A 1089 61.45 -15.48 9.63
N SER A 1090 61.29 -16.14 8.47
CA SER A 1090 61.21 -17.61 8.23
C SER A 1090 60.33 -18.58 9.05
N LEU A 1091 59.67 -19.47 8.28
CA LEU A 1091 59.02 -20.80 8.54
C LEU A 1091 57.48 -20.72 8.69
N HIS A 1092 56.58 -21.23 7.82
CA HIS A 1092 56.63 -22.29 6.79
C HIS A 1092 55.70 -21.96 5.58
N PRO A 1093 55.97 -22.45 4.36
CA PRO A 1093 55.20 -22.14 3.16
C PRO A 1093 54.27 -23.29 2.75
N GLN A 1094 52.94 -23.07 2.75
CA GLN A 1094 51.98 -23.84 1.93
C GLN A 1094 50.55 -23.24 2.02
N SER A 1095 50.33 -22.10 1.36
CA SER A 1095 49.09 -21.86 0.63
C SER A 1095 49.41 -20.89 -0.51
N SER A 1096 49.45 -21.42 -1.73
CA SER A 1096 49.43 -20.59 -2.92
C SER A 1096 48.07 -19.91 -2.97
N ALA A 1097 47.99 -18.64 -2.58
CA ALA A 1097 46.79 -17.83 -2.69
C ALA A 1097 46.43 -17.69 -4.18
N LEU A 1098 45.61 -18.62 -4.68
CA LEU A 1098 44.96 -18.53 -5.98
C LEU A 1098 44.01 -17.33 -5.92
N SER A 1099 44.36 -16.26 -6.64
CA SER A 1099 43.53 -15.06 -6.73
C SER A 1099 42.26 -15.39 -7.54
N THR A 1100 41.15 -15.69 -6.86
CA THR A 1100 39.86 -15.85 -7.52
C THR A 1100 39.45 -14.51 -8.14
N ARG A 1101 39.31 -14.45 -9.46
CA ARG A 1101 38.70 -13.33 -10.19
C ARG A 1101 37.20 -13.35 -9.95
N VAL A 1102 36.60 -12.19 -9.68
CA VAL A 1102 35.20 -12.11 -9.28
C VAL A 1102 34.44 -11.14 -10.17
N GLY A 1103 33.36 -11.62 -10.77
CA GLY A 1103 32.36 -10.82 -11.47
C GLY A 1103 31.15 -10.69 -10.57
N TRP A 1104 30.84 -9.48 -10.11
CA TRP A 1104 29.66 -9.22 -9.29
C TRP A 1104 28.51 -8.78 -10.19
N VAL A 1105 27.26 -9.08 -9.87
CA VAL A 1105 26.07 -8.56 -10.56
C VAL A 1105 25.01 -8.26 -9.50
N SER A 1106 24.69 -6.98 -9.30
CA SER A 1106 23.66 -6.54 -8.35
C SER A 1106 22.30 -6.43 -9.06
N LEU A 1107 21.34 -7.26 -8.66
CA LEU A 1107 20.04 -7.39 -9.33
C LEU A 1107 18.95 -6.52 -8.66
N ASP A 1108 18.01 -6.03 -9.45
CA ASP A 1108 16.78 -5.36 -8.99
C ASP A 1108 15.54 -5.83 -9.77
N ASN A 1109 14.34 -5.36 -9.38
CA ASN A 1109 13.07 -5.79 -9.98
C ASN A 1109 12.99 -5.57 -11.50
N ALA A 1110 13.72 -4.59 -12.05
CA ALA A 1110 13.72 -4.28 -13.47
C ALA A 1110 14.58 -5.25 -14.30
N ASP A 1111 15.32 -6.15 -13.63
CA ASP A 1111 16.15 -7.19 -14.26
C ASP A 1111 15.36 -8.47 -14.57
N ASN A 1112 14.03 -8.44 -14.50
CA ASN A 1112 13.14 -9.53 -14.92
C ASN A 1112 12.97 -9.67 -16.43
N ASP A 1113 13.48 -8.71 -17.22
CA ASP A 1113 13.61 -8.87 -18.68
C ASP A 1113 14.78 -9.82 -19.00
N PRO A 1114 14.55 -10.99 -19.62
CA PRO A 1114 15.59 -11.96 -19.92
C PRO A 1114 16.76 -11.38 -20.74
N LEU A 1115 16.49 -10.48 -21.69
CA LEU A 1115 17.56 -9.90 -22.52
C LEU A 1115 18.48 -9.01 -21.70
N ARG A 1116 17.89 -8.19 -20.81
CA ARG A 1116 18.64 -7.32 -19.89
C ARG A 1116 19.43 -8.12 -18.87
N PHE A 1117 18.81 -9.11 -18.24
CA PHE A 1117 19.47 -10.00 -17.27
C PHE A 1117 20.70 -10.68 -17.88
N TRP A 1118 20.52 -11.31 -19.05
CA TRP A 1118 21.62 -12.02 -19.71
C TRP A 1118 22.69 -11.09 -20.27
N SER A 1119 22.34 -9.86 -20.65
CA SER A 1119 23.33 -8.84 -21.00
C SER A 1119 24.28 -8.54 -19.83
N TYR A 1120 23.75 -8.37 -18.61
CA TYR A 1120 24.58 -8.14 -17.42
C TYR A 1120 25.41 -9.36 -17.03
N VAL A 1121 24.81 -10.55 -17.03
CA VAL A 1121 25.52 -11.79 -16.70
C VAL A 1121 26.64 -12.07 -17.73
N ILE A 1122 26.36 -11.95 -19.02
CA ILE A 1122 27.37 -12.20 -20.06
C ILE A 1122 28.46 -11.13 -20.03
N THR A 1123 28.12 -9.87 -19.75
CA THR A 1123 29.13 -8.82 -19.57
C THR A 1123 30.01 -9.11 -18.35
N ALA A 1124 29.43 -9.55 -17.22
CA ALA A 1124 30.20 -9.98 -16.05
C ALA A 1124 31.16 -11.14 -16.38
N LEU A 1125 30.68 -12.12 -17.15
CA LEU A 1125 31.52 -13.23 -17.61
C LEU A 1125 32.63 -12.79 -18.57
N ASP A 1126 32.36 -11.81 -19.44
CA ASP A 1126 33.36 -11.22 -20.33
C ASP A 1126 34.42 -10.41 -19.55
N THR A 1127 34.04 -9.76 -18.43
CA THR A 1127 35.02 -9.13 -17.53
C THR A 1127 35.91 -10.15 -16.80
N LEU A 1128 35.38 -11.34 -16.51
CA LEU A 1128 36.13 -12.43 -15.89
C LEU A 1128 37.10 -13.08 -16.88
N ALA A 1129 36.65 -13.32 -18.12
CA ALA A 1129 37.42 -13.88 -19.21
C ALA A 1129 37.15 -13.09 -20.52
N PRO A 1130 38.02 -12.12 -20.85
CA PRO A 1130 37.83 -11.26 -22.02
C PRO A 1130 37.67 -12.04 -23.32
N GLY A 1131 36.61 -11.75 -24.07
CA GLY A 1131 36.34 -12.37 -25.37
C GLY A 1131 35.32 -13.51 -25.33
N VAL A 1132 34.94 -14.00 -24.14
CA VAL A 1132 33.99 -15.11 -23.98
C VAL A 1132 32.54 -14.67 -24.21
N GLY A 1133 32.20 -13.42 -23.88
CA GLY A 1133 30.86 -12.87 -24.02
C GLY A 1133 30.61 -12.18 -25.37
N THR A 1134 31.66 -11.83 -26.13
CA THR A 1134 31.57 -10.92 -27.28
C THR A 1134 30.59 -11.40 -28.36
N SER A 1135 30.65 -12.68 -28.77
CA SER A 1135 29.72 -13.22 -29.76
C SER A 1135 28.28 -13.31 -29.24
N ALA A 1136 28.10 -13.62 -27.96
CA ALA A 1136 26.77 -13.74 -27.36
C ALA A 1136 26.10 -12.39 -27.11
N LEU A 1137 26.87 -11.36 -26.73
CA LEU A 1137 26.39 -9.97 -26.61
C LEU A 1137 25.95 -9.41 -27.97
N GLY A 1138 26.68 -9.71 -29.05
CA GLY A 1138 26.27 -9.36 -30.41
C GLY A 1138 24.97 -10.05 -30.84
N LEU A 1139 24.77 -11.31 -30.46
CA LEU A 1139 23.52 -12.05 -30.71
C LEU A 1139 22.34 -11.52 -29.89
N LEU A 1140 22.56 -11.02 -28.67
CA LEU A 1140 21.52 -10.37 -27.83
C LEU A 1140 21.00 -9.07 -28.47
N GLN A 1141 21.86 -8.39 -29.23
CA GLN A 1141 21.54 -7.11 -29.89
C GLN A 1141 20.94 -7.29 -31.30
N SER A 1142 20.74 -8.54 -31.75
CA SER A 1142 20.10 -8.86 -33.02
C SER A 1142 18.60 -8.50 -33.00
N PRO A 1143 18.00 -8.04 -34.12
CA PRO A 1143 16.56 -7.79 -34.22
C PRO A 1143 15.68 -9.02 -33.93
N GLN A 1144 16.25 -10.23 -34.09
CA GLN A 1144 15.65 -11.50 -33.69
C GLN A 1144 16.71 -12.33 -32.96
N PRO A 1145 16.83 -12.18 -31.62
CA PRO A 1145 17.82 -12.92 -30.86
C PRO A 1145 17.44 -14.42 -30.83
N PRO A 1146 18.41 -15.34 -31.00
CA PRO A 1146 18.16 -16.77 -30.87
C PRO A 1146 17.78 -17.13 -29.42
N ALA A 1147 17.27 -18.35 -29.19
CA ALA A 1147 16.97 -18.83 -27.85
C ALA A 1147 18.20 -18.72 -26.93
N ILE A 1148 17.99 -18.23 -25.70
CA ILE A 1148 19.04 -17.91 -24.72
C ILE A 1148 20.00 -19.10 -24.50
N GLU A 1149 19.50 -20.34 -24.47
CA GLU A 1149 20.32 -21.54 -24.32
C GLU A 1149 21.40 -21.68 -25.42
N ARG A 1150 21.06 -21.34 -26.66
CA ARG A 1150 22.02 -21.37 -27.79
C ARG A 1150 23.11 -20.31 -27.60
N MET A 1151 22.75 -19.18 -27.01
CA MET A 1151 23.67 -18.08 -26.72
C MET A 1151 24.59 -18.44 -25.55
N LEU A 1152 24.04 -19.02 -24.49
CA LEU A 1152 24.82 -19.56 -23.38
C LEU A 1152 25.76 -20.67 -23.83
N THR A 1153 25.34 -21.52 -24.77
CA THR A 1153 26.22 -22.52 -25.37
C THR A 1153 27.43 -21.86 -26.06
N SER A 1154 27.24 -20.71 -26.73
CA SER A 1154 28.36 -19.94 -27.29
C SER A 1154 29.32 -19.40 -26.23
N VAL A 1155 28.79 -18.87 -25.11
CA VAL A 1155 29.58 -18.40 -23.97
C VAL A 1155 30.35 -19.54 -23.33
N LEU A 1156 29.69 -20.68 -23.09
CA LEU A 1156 30.30 -21.88 -22.52
C LEU A 1156 31.42 -22.46 -23.41
N ASN A 1157 31.24 -22.44 -24.73
CA ASN A 1157 32.28 -22.83 -25.68
C ASN A 1157 33.48 -21.87 -25.66
N GLY A 1158 33.23 -20.58 -25.45
CA GLY A 1158 34.29 -19.57 -25.31
C GLY A 1158 35.24 -19.85 -24.15
N PHE A 1159 34.74 -20.33 -23.01
CA PHE A 1159 35.58 -20.76 -21.88
C PHE A 1159 36.48 -21.96 -22.20
N SER A 1160 36.07 -22.82 -23.14
CA SER A 1160 36.89 -23.98 -23.56
C SER A 1160 38.15 -23.56 -24.35
N ALA A 1161 38.15 -22.37 -24.97
CA ALA A 1161 39.28 -21.83 -25.71
C ALA A 1161 40.34 -21.12 -24.82
N VAL A 1162 39.98 -20.80 -23.56
CA VAL A 1162 40.80 -19.97 -22.65
C VAL A 1162 41.73 -20.80 -21.75
N SER A 1163 41.71 -22.14 -21.81
CA SER A 1163 42.41 -22.96 -20.80
C SER A 1163 43.37 -24.00 -21.38
N ALA A 1164 44.66 -23.80 -21.12
CA ALA A 1164 45.65 -24.85 -21.00
C ALA A 1164 46.09 -24.91 -19.51
N VAL A 1165 45.91 -26.06 -18.82
CA VAL A 1165 46.44 -26.44 -17.47
C VAL A 1165 45.48 -26.10 -16.26
N PRO A 1166 45.35 -26.92 -15.17
CA PRO A 1166 44.11 -27.60 -14.77
C PRO A 1166 43.49 -27.11 -13.43
N PRO A 1167 42.61 -27.91 -12.75
CA PRO A 1167 41.27 -27.54 -12.34
C PRO A 1167 41.27 -26.84 -10.97
N VAL A 1168 41.39 -25.52 -10.94
CA VAL A 1168 40.92 -24.74 -9.80
C VAL A 1168 39.93 -23.74 -10.34
N ARG A 1169 38.77 -23.62 -9.68
CA ARG A 1169 37.86 -22.51 -9.96
C ARG A 1169 38.49 -21.22 -9.51
N ASP A 1170 39.17 -20.58 -10.46
CA ASP A 1170 39.83 -19.30 -10.29
C ASP A 1170 38.88 -18.14 -10.65
N MET A 1171 37.65 -18.41 -11.07
CA MET A 1171 36.64 -17.39 -11.40
C MET A 1171 35.34 -17.62 -10.62
N ALA A 1172 34.77 -16.57 -10.04
CA ALA A 1172 33.47 -16.61 -9.38
C ALA A 1172 32.53 -15.52 -9.94
N LEU A 1173 31.35 -15.92 -10.40
CA LEU A 1173 30.26 -15.02 -10.76
C LEU A 1173 29.30 -14.92 -9.58
N ILE A 1174 29.04 -13.71 -9.09
CA ILE A 1174 28.15 -13.43 -7.96
C ILE A 1174 26.90 -12.73 -8.47
N LEU A 1175 25.72 -13.28 -8.14
CA LEU A 1175 24.43 -12.65 -8.38
C LEU A 1175 23.86 -12.18 -7.04
N ASP A 1176 23.94 -10.87 -6.77
CA ASP A 1176 23.38 -10.26 -5.56
C ASP A 1176 21.90 -9.91 -5.74
N ASP A 1177 21.16 -10.02 -4.65
CA ASP A 1177 19.71 -9.78 -4.58
C ASP A 1177 18.84 -10.61 -5.54
N TYR A 1178 19.26 -11.82 -5.91
CA TYR A 1178 18.58 -12.68 -6.91
C TYR A 1178 17.08 -12.97 -6.64
N HIS A 1179 16.60 -12.86 -5.39
CA HIS A 1179 15.17 -12.94 -5.04
C HIS A 1179 14.25 -11.96 -5.78
N VAL A 1180 14.78 -10.86 -6.33
CA VAL A 1180 14.01 -9.91 -7.16
C VAL A 1180 13.68 -10.47 -8.55
N ILE A 1181 14.34 -11.56 -8.96
CA ILE A 1181 14.10 -12.24 -10.24
C ILE A 1181 12.97 -13.27 -10.05
N THR A 1182 11.88 -13.07 -10.78
CA THR A 1182 10.67 -13.90 -10.81
C THR A 1182 10.36 -14.47 -12.20
N ALA A 1183 11.03 -14.01 -13.26
CA ALA A 1183 10.79 -14.45 -14.63
C ALA A 1183 11.24 -15.92 -14.85
N PRO A 1184 10.32 -16.85 -15.20
CA PRO A 1184 10.65 -18.28 -15.35
C PRO A 1184 11.75 -18.55 -16.39
N ALA A 1185 11.74 -17.82 -17.50
CA ALA A 1185 12.73 -17.97 -18.57
C ALA A 1185 14.18 -17.69 -18.10
N ILE A 1186 14.36 -16.84 -17.08
CA ILE A 1186 15.69 -16.58 -16.49
C ILE A 1186 16.11 -17.76 -15.61
N HIS A 1187 15.20 -18.30 -14.79
CA HIS A 1187 15.47 -19.45 -13.93
C HIS A 1187 15.81 -20.71 -14.75
N ASP A 1188 15.05 -20.98 -15.82
CA ASP A 1188 15.28 -22.11 -16.72
C ASP A 1188 16.66 -22.01 -17.39
N ALA A 1189 16.99 -20.83 -17.93
CA ALA A 1189 18.28 -20.60 -18.57
C ALA A 1189 19.46 -20.61 -17.56
N LEU A 1190 19.26 -20.15 -16.33
CA LEU A 1190 20.28 -20.22 -15.29
C LEU A 1190 20.49 -21.66 -14.79
N ALA A 1191 19.43 -22.47 -14.72
CA ALA A 1191 19.53 -23.89 -14.45
C ALA A 1191 20.33 -24.62 -15.54
N PHE A 1192 20.10 -24.27 -16.81
CA PHE A 1192 20.92 -24.73 -17.93
C PHE A 1192 22.39 -24.35 -17.74
N LEU A 1193 22.69 -23.08 -17.41
CA LEU A 1193 24.07 -22.63 -17.17
C LEU A 1193 24.76 -23.42 -16.03
N ILE A 1194 24.05 -23.71 -14.94
CA ILE A 1194 24.59 -24.48 -13.80
C ILE A 1194 24.90 -25.93 -14.20
N ASP A 1195 24.03 -26.56 -15.00
CA ASP A 1195 24.24 -27.93 -15.47
C ASP A 1195 25.50 -28.05 -16.33
N TYR A 1196 25.79 -27.03 -17.15
CA TYR A 1196 26.94 -27.00 -18.07
C TYR A 1196 28.06 -26.05 -17.64
N LEU A 1197 28.11 -25.65 -16.36
CA LEU A 1197 29.08 -24.68 -15.86
C LEU A 1197 30.53 -25.19 -16.06
N PRO A 1198 31.44 -24.37 -16.63
CA PRO A 1198 32.82 -24.78 -16.86
C PRO A 1198 33.55 -25.06 -15.54
N PRO A 1199 34.54 -25.98 -15.51
CA PRO A 1199 35.25 -26.36 -14.30
C PRO A 1199 36.12 -25.22 -13.69
N GLN A 1200 36.28 -24.10 -14.39
CA GLN A 1200 37.02 -22.91 -13.93
C GLN A 1200 36.10 -21.85 -13.31
N LEU A 1201 34.77 -21.93 -13.51
CA LEU A 1201 33.81 -20.92 -13.10
C LEU A 1201 32.94 -21.42 -11.94
N HIS A 1202 32.81 -20.63 -10.89
CA HIS A 1202 31.94 -20.86 -9.74
C HIS A 1202 30.79 -19.85 -9.74
N LEU A 1203 29.57 -20.28 -9.43
CA LEU A 1203 28.43 -19.37 -9.30
C LEU A 1203 28.10 -19.15 -7.82
N VAL A 1204 27.92 -17.90 -7.40
CA VAL A 1204 27.45 -17.52 -6.06
C VAL A 1204 26.13 -16.76 -6.21
N ILE A 1205 25.12 -17.12 -5.46
CA ILE A 1205 23.82 -16.43 -5.47
C ILE A 1205 23.50 -15.93 -4.07
N LEU A 1206 23.28 -14.63 -3.91
CA LEU A 1206 22.76 -14.03 -2.68
C LEU A 1206 21.27 -13.77 -2.87
N THR A 1207 20.45 -14.25 -1.93
CA THR A 1207 18.99 -14.21 -2.06
C THR A 1207 18.31 -14.10 -0.69
N ARG A 1208 17.02 -13.73 -0.68
CA ARG A 1208 16.19 -13.72 0.54
C ARG A 1208 15.52 -15.06 0.83
N ALA A 1209 15.28 -15.85 -0.21
CA ALA A 1209 14.66 -17.17 -0.16
C ALA A 1209 15.26 -18.07 -1.25
N ASP A 1210 15.02 -19.38 -1.18
CA ASP A 1210 15.48 -20.33 -2.18
C ASP A 1210 14.96 -19.92 -3.58
N PRO A 1211 15.84 -19.68 -4.57
CA PRO A 1211 15.40 -19.36 -5.93
C PRO A 1211 14.73 -20.57 -6.58
N ALA A 1212 13.91 -20.32 -7.61
CA ALA A 1212 13.24 -21.34 -8.41
C ALA A 1212 14.19 -22.11 -9.35
N LEU A 1213 15.31 -22.60 -8.81
CA LEU A 1213 16.31 -23.44 -9.45
C LEU A 1213 16.14 -24.89 -8.99
N PRO A 1214 16.68 -25.90 -9.70
CA PRO A 1214 16.59 -27.31 -9.30
C PRO A 1214 17.54 -27.65 -8.12
N LEU A 1215 17.48 -26.88 -7.03
CA LEU A 1215 18.29 -27.04 -5.82
C LEU A 1215 18.20 -28.44 -5.22
N PRO A 1216 17.03 -29.11 -5.13
CA PRO A 1216 16.99 -30.49 -4.63
C PRO A 1216 17.89 -31.45 -5.41
N ARG A 1217 17.99 -31.28 -6.73
CA ARG A 1217 18.86 -32.08 -7.61
C ARG A 1217 20.34 -31.75 -7.39
N LEU A 1218 20.68 -30.48 -7.20
CA LEU A 1218 22.05 -30.03 -6.93
C LEU A 1218 22.52 -30.48 -5.53
N ARG A 1219 21.66 -30.38 -4.51
CA ARG A 1219 21.87 -30.89 -3.15
C ARG A 1219 22.13 -32.40 -3.17
N ALA A 1220 21.32 -33.17 -3.90
CA ALA A 1220 21.50 -34.62 -4.02
C ALA A 1220 22.83 -35.03 -4.69
N ARG A 1221 23.41 -34.16 -5.53
CA ARG A 1221 24.71 -34.38 -6.19
C ARG A 1221 25.90 -33.80 -5.42
N GLY A 1222 25.66 -33.20 -4.25
CA GLY A 1222 26.69 -32.49 -3.47
C GLY A 1222 27.20 -31.22 -4.14
N SER A 1223 26.61 -30.76 -5.25
CA SER A 1223 27.15 -29.70 -6.11
C SER A 1223 26.82 -28.28 -5.64
N VAL A 1224 26.34 -28.10 -4.41
CA VAL A 1224 25.95 -26.80 -3.86
C VAL A 1224 26.43 -26.66 -2.41
N THR A 1225 27.06 -25.54 -2.11
CA THR A 1225 27.35 -25.09 -0.74
C THR A 1225 26.35 -24.02 -0.34
N GLU A 1226 25.77 -24.11 0.85
CA GLU A 1226 24.72 -23.18 1.26
C GLU A 1226 25.09 -22.47 2.58
N LEU A 1227 24.81 -21.17 2.66
CA LEU A 1227 24.87 -20.36 3.87
C LEU A 1227 23.49 -19.75 4.09
N HIS A 1228 22.84 -20.13 5.18
CA HIS A 1228 21.50 -19.67 5.50
C HIS A 1228 21.53 -18.62 6.61
N ALA A 1229 20.41 -17.96 6.86
CA ALA A 1229 20.28 -16.95 7.92
C ALA A 1229 20.84 -17.40 9.30
N SER A 1230 20.72 -18.69 9.64
CA SER A 1230 21.29 -19.25 10.87
C SER A 1230 22.82 -19.20 10.90
N ASP A 1231 23.46 -19.45 9.75
CA ASP A 1231 24.92 -19.42 9.62
C ASP A 1231 25.45 -17.99 9.75
N LEU A 1232 24.69 -17.02 9.25
CA LEU A 1232 25.03 -15.59 9.25
C LEU A 1232 24.81 -14.88 10.60
N ARG A 1233 24.28 -15.53 11.65
CA ARG A 1233 24.15 -14.90 12.98
C ARG A 1233 25.49 -14.82 13.69
N PHE A 1234 25.77 -13.71 14.39
CA PHE A 1234 27.00 -13.59 15.17
C PHE A 1234 27.10 -14.72 16.20
N THR A 1235 28.27 -15.33 16.31
CA THR A 1235 28.59 -16.14 17.50
C THR A 1235 28.69 -15.23 18.72
N HIS A 1236 28.74 -15.80 19.92
CA HIS A 1236 28.89 -15.02 21.14
C HIS A 1236 30.14 -14.11 21.08
N ASP A 1237 31.26 -14.64 20.59
CA ASP A 1237 32.52 -13.90 20.44
C ASP A 1237 32.44 -12.81 19.36
N GLU A 1238 31.80 -13.10 18.21
CA GLU A 1238 31.55 -12.11 17.16
C GLU A 1238 30.63 -10.98 17.66
N ALA A 1239 29.61 -11.30 18.45
CA ALA A 1239 28.67 -10.34 19.03
C ALA A 1239 29.35 -9.47 20.10
N ALA A 1240 30.19 -10.06 20.95
CA ALA A 1240 31.00 -9.31 21.92
C ALA A 1240 31.97 -8.35 21.22
N THR A 1241 32.58 -8.77 20.11
CA THR A 1241 33.47 -7.92 19.29
C THR A 1241 32.69 -6.83 18.54
N PHE A 1242 31.40 -7.05 18.23
CA PHE A 1242 30.56 -6.03 17.61
C PHE A 1242 30.08 -4.95 18.59
N LEU A 1243 29.88 -5.33 19.85
CA LEU A 1243 29.34 -4.46 20.90
C LEU A 1243 30.41 -3.67 21.68
N ASN A 1244 31.67 -4.14 21.63
CA ASN A 1244 32.85 -3.43 22.13
C ASN A 1244 33.49 -2.61 21.01
#